data_AF-G4A601-F1
#
_entry.id   AF-G4A601-F1
#
_cell.length_a   1.000
_cell.length_b   1.000
_cell.length_c   1.000
_cell.angle_alpha   90.00
_cell.angle_beta   90.00
_cell.angle_gamma   90.00
#
_symmetry.space_group_name_H-M   'P 1'
#
loop_
_entity.id
_entity.type
_entity.pdbx_description
1 polymer ?
#
loop_
_entity_poly.entity_id
_entity_poly.type
_entity_poly.pdbx_seq_one_letter_code
_entity_poly.pdbx_strand_id
1 'polypeptide(L)'
;MAKGEIKWTWDGEKGQINAQDLVRNEPLLDVPFILTSNSLEVSWGTFYWTFDGYQPVKGFLGLTLRKPQDNWFPFNIDLDVILQTFGEQGKGEIVFAGKGGQIGGGAQQNELSFDLKTRGDLRYNNTVAQTNLDYHIGGTFSDPILQFRPGSIFKMDNLQPDAKIHVRLPLDDVLIGRYGLEGRLQATLQGFTPQFENLNLKLDGQAHEFIAGIKTVFELHNEQQNLRNAEMRAVNRWDWRINGSAQWKTLKTAITMQGIGFWQADYIELNQLSAHSGNVYTGGVKMAPLSLELKDRLRWNYEKEHIRGLMQAKADWIEFDYGGWFMKPVFGIGLNGKSINHFTIAGELKAGSLGPLDLTARYENQTLTGQIGWKEQSANVFQSLFPQQWEWIIHQGTIKGTSNFVINGDGVALHGELNLHGGEITMPDGEIQGLNIHFPLNYQDLALKASRSKPIRVSANNIRKGALLMNKAVFNLFGTYPNSAKSPLTLSNARINVFDGELQIPSLSFPQQKIATLSFKNIDLAQVINMAQYNQISLRGRVNATLPFWFEHQECLICNGTIEQVNNLHIKLNDDIVTGLKKGGWTENILVDLLKEMELEKSHANLNLAPNGQMKLRSSLTAFNPTKRTRSPITLNYTHQENMFELWNMIDYGSQFEQNLQYRLYRHLEQ
;
A
#
# COMPACT_ATOMS: atom_id res chain seq x y z
N MET A 1 -46.61 33.16 -27.80
CA MET A 1 -47.30 33.25 -26.50
C MET A 1 -46.44 34.10 -25.58
N ALA A 2 -47.03 35.04 -24.83
CA ALA A 2 -46.30 35.82 -23.84
C ALA A 2 -45.77 34.86 -22.77
N LYS A 3 -44.47 34.95 -22.47
CA LYS A 3 -43.83 34.07 -21.48
C LYS A 3 -43.82 34.66 -20.07
N GLY A 4 -44.13 35.94 -19.94
CA GLY A 4 -44.24 36.64 -18.67
C GLY A 4 -45.12 37.88 -18.81
N GLU A 5 -45.53 38.41 -17.67
CA GLU A 5 -46.33 39.64 -17.55
C GLU A 5 -45.67 40.55 -16.50
N ILE A 6 -45.64 41.86 -16.78
CA ILE A 6 -45.27 42.89 -15.80
C ILE A 6 -46.42 43.89 -15.71
N LYS A 7 -46.88 44.16 -14.49
CA LYS A 7 -47.89 45.18 -14.17
C LYS A 7 -47.26 46.24 -13.30
N TRP A 8 -47.52 47.49 -13.67
CA TRP A 8 -47.21 48.68 -12.88
C TRP A 8 -48.51 49.39 -12.59
N THR A 9 -48.80 49.63 -11.32
CA THR A 9 -49.97 50.40 -10.87
C THR A 9 -49.51 51.47 -9.90
N TRP A 10 -50.04 52.68 -10.01
CA TRP A 10 -49.78 53.74 -9.05
C TRP A 10 -51.01 54.62 -8.82
N ASP A 11 -51.10 55.24 -7.65
CA ASP A 11 -52.10 56.21 -7.24
C ASP A 11 -51.45 57.24 -6.29
N GLY A 12 -51.39 58.50 -6.72
CA GLY A 12 -50.64 59.55 -6.03
C GLY A 12 -49.16 59.21 -5.87
N GLU A 13 -48.69 59.20 -4.63
CA GLU A 13 -47.30 58.84 -4.29
C GLU A 13 -47.09 57.33 -4.15
N LYS A 14 -48.15 56.50 -4.10
CA LYS A 14 -48.04 55.06 -3.86
C LYS A 14 -48.10 54.28 -5.18
N GLY A 15 -47.28 53.26 -5.33
CA GLY A 15 -47.36 52.34 -6.46
C GLY A 15 -46.91 50.92 -6.12
N GLN A 16 -47.11 50.03 -7.08
CA GLN A 16 -46.77 48.62 -6.98
C GLN A 16 -46.32 48.08 -8.33
N ILE A 17 -45.26 47.28 -8.29
CA ILE A 17 -44.69 46.57 -9.43
C ILE A 17 -44.91 45.08 -9.22
N ASN A 18 -45.65 44.44 -10.11
CA ASN A 18 -45.81 42.99 -10.13
C ASN A 18 -45.23 42.39 -11.40
N ALA A 19 -44.51 41.27 -11.28
CA ALA A 19 -44.08 40.48 -12.42
C ALA A 19 -44.39 39.00 -12.18
N GLN A 20 -44.78 38.29 -13.24
CA GLN A 20 -45.13 36.88 -13.18
C GLN A 20 -44.57 36.13 -14.40
N ASP A 21 -44.06 34.93 -14.18
CA ASP A 21 -43.79 33.94 -15.21
C ASP A 21 -45.12 33.24 -15.55
N LEU A 22 -45.64 33.46 -16.76
CA LEU A 22 -46.92 32.90 -17.19
C LEU A 22 -46.80 31.42 -17.61
N VAL A 23 -45.59 30.94 -17.90
CA VAL A 23 -45.33 29.55 -18.29
C VAL A 23 -45.32 28.65 -17.05
N ARG A 24 -44.69 29.12 -15.97
CA ARG A 24 -44.62 28.40 -14.68
C ARG A 24 -45.74 28.78 -13.71
N ASN A 25 -46.47 29.86 -14.01
CA ASN A 25 -47.47 30.46 -13.12
C ASN A 25 -46.88 30.86 -11.76
N GLU A 26 -45.66 31.39 -11.75
CA GLU A 26 -44.92 31.76 -10.54
C GLU A 26 -44.72 33.29 -10.46
N PRO A 27 -44.89 33.91 -9.28
CA PRO A 27 -44.57 35.33 -9.10
C PRO A 27 -43.06 35.52 -9.22
N LEU A 28 -42.61 36.53 -9.97
CA LEU A 28 -41.21 36.93 -10.10
C LEU A 28 -40.88 38.14 -9.24
N LEU A 29 -41.83 39.07 -9.11
CA LEU A 29 -41.64 40.34 -8.43
C LEU A 29 -42.97 40.83 -7.85
N ASP A 30 -42.92 41.38 -6.64
CA ASP A 30 -44.01 42.11 -6.01
C ASP A 30 -43.42 43.21 -5.13
N VAL A 31 -43.29 44.42 -5.67
CA VAL A 31 -42.53 45.52 -5.07
C VAL A 31 -43.44 46.73 -4.89
N PRO A 32 -43.93 47.00 -3.67
CA PRO A 32 -44.61 48.23 -3.35
C PRO A 32 -43.60 49.37 -3.21
N PHE A 33 -43.93 50.55 -3.72
CA PHE A 33 -43.07 51.73 -3.62
C PHE A 33 -43.87 53.00 -3.27
N ILE A 34 -43.19 53.97 -2.67
CA ILE A 34 -43.66 55.33 -2.44
C ILE A 34 -42.71 56.28 -3.17
N LEU A 35 -43.21 57.00 -4.17
CA LEU A 35 -42.48 57.96 -4.96
C LEU A 35 -42.98 59.37 -4.64
N THR A 36 -42.10 60.19 -4.04
CA THR A 36 -42.34 61.61 -3.78
C THR A 36 -41.49 62.46 -4.73
N SER A 37 -41.62 63.80 -4.65
CA SER A 37 -40.79 64.71 -5.43
C SER A 37 -39.29 64.57 -5.16
N ASN A 38 -38.90 64.09 -3.97
CA ASN A 38 -37.50 64.02 -3.53
C ASN A 38 -37.02 62.62 -3.12
N SER A 39 -37.89 61.61 -3.09
CA SER A 39 -37.52 60.27 -2.64
C SER A 39 -38.27 59.14 -3.35
N LEU A 40 -37.60 57.98 -3.45
CA LEU A 40 -38.22 56.69 -3.77
C LEU A 40 -37.99 55.75 -2.58
N GLU A 41 -39.05 55.25 -2.00
CA GLU A 41 -39.01 54.26 -0.93
C GLU A 41 -39.65 52.96 -1.39
N VAL A 42 -38.99 51.83 -1.13
CA VAL A 42 -39.52 50.49 -1.32
C VAL A 42 -39.55 49.84 0.05
N SER A 43 -40.75 49.48 0.52
CA SER A 43 -40.94 48.84 1.82
C SER A 43 -41.12 47.34 1.64
N TRP A 44 -40.03 46.58 1.72
CA TRP A 44 -40.02 45.11 1.70
C TRP A 44 -40.69 44.47 0.47
N GLY A 45 -40.33 44.93 -0.72
CA GLY A 45 -40.71 44.26 -1.96
C GLY A 45 -40.14 42.86 -2.04
N THR A 46 -40.88 41.91 -2.61
CA THR A 46 -40.45 40.52 -2.75
C THR A 46 -40.06 40.21 -4.19
N PHE A 47 -39.05 39.36 -4.36
CA PHE A 47 -38.67 38.83 -5.66
C PHE A 47 -38.36 37.34 -5.55
N TYR A 48 -38.57 36.62 -6.63
CA TYR A 48 -38.32 35.19 -6.71
C TYR A 48 -37.52 34.91 -7.97
N TRP A 49 -36.47 34.13 -7.82
CA TRP A 49 -35.58 33.77 -8.91
C TRP A 49 -35.16 32.31 -8.79
N THR A 50 -35.00 31.61 -9.91
CA THR A 50 -34.39 30.26 -9.91
C THR A 50 -32.93 30.37 -10.32
N PHE A 51 -32.01 30.23 -9.37
CA PHE A 51 -30.57 30.25 -9.61
C PHE A 51 -30.12 28.90 -10.19
N ASP A 52 -29.26 28.94 -11.20
CA ASP A 52 -28.69 27.74 -11.87
C ASP A 52 -29.74 26.72 -12.36
N GLY A 53 -30.92 27.21 -12.77
CA GLY A 53 -32.01 26.41 -13.34
C GLY A 53 -32.81 25.56 -12.35
N TYR A 54 -32.32 25.34 -11.11
CA TYR A 54 -32.93 24.41 -10.16
C TYR A 54 -33.15 24.96 -8.74
N GLN A 55 -32.42 26.02 -8.34
CA GLN A 55 -32.42 26.49 -6.97
C GLN A 55 -33.35 27.70 -6.79
N PRO A 56 -34.51 27.57 -6.11
CA PRO A 56 -35.33 28.74 -5.81
C PRO A 56 -34.63 29.64 -4.80
N VAL A 57 -34.64 30.94 -5.08
CA VAL A 57 -34.18 32.02 -4.21
C VAL A 57 -35.36 32.97 -4.01
N LYS A 58 -35.70 33.25 -2.75
CA LYS A 58 -36.71 34.24 -2.38
C LYS A 58 -36.03 35.44 -1.77
N GLY A 59 -36.21 36.60 -2.38
CA GLY A 59 -35.63 37.85 -1.95
C GLY A 59 -36.65 38.81 -1.36
N PHE A 60 -36.19 39.67 -0.47
CA PHE A 60 -36.91 40.83 0.05
C PHE A 60 -36.02 42.06 -0.07
N LEU A 61 -36.59 43.19 -0.48
CA LEU A 61 -35.89 44.44 -0.78
C LEU A 61 -36.54 45.59 -0.02
N GLY A 62 -35.77 46.22 0.86
CA GLY A 62 -35.97 47.57 1.36
C GLY A 62 -34.99 48.51 0.67
N LEU A 63 -35.50 49.61 0.13
CA LEU A 63 -34.68 50.62 -0.54
C LEU A 63 -35.21 52.01 -0.21
N THR A 64 -34.34 52.94 0.10
CA THR A 64 -34.68 54.37 0.15
C THR A 64 -33.66 55.15 -0.65
N LEU A 65 -34.11 55.80 -1.71
CA LEU A 65 -33.33 56.74 -2.51
C LEU A 65 -33.83 58.15 -2.23
N ARG A 66 -32.92 59.10 -1.95
CA ARG A 66 -33.25 60.50 -1.71
C ARG A 66 -32.38 61.39 -2.59
N LYS A 67 -33.00 62.28 -3.38
CA LYS A 67 -32.27 63.29 -4.13
C LYS A 67 -32.06 64.57 -3.29
N PRO A 68 -31.05 65.39 -3.59
CA PRO A 68 -30.90 66.72 -3.01
C PRO A 68 -32.09 67.64 -3.37
N GLN A 69 -32.30 68.71 -2.61
CA GLN A 69 -33.41 69.65 -2.86
C GLN A 69 -33.28 70.32 -4.23
N ASP A 70 -32.10 70.88 -4.54
CA ASP A 70 -31.90 71.72 -5.73
C ASP A 70 -31.08 71.06 -6.85
N ASN A 71 -30.59 69.83 -6.64
CA ASN A 71 -29.77 69.09 -7.61
C ASN A 71 -30.32 67.68 -7.84
N TRP A 72 -29.96 67.07 -8.98
CA TRP A 72 -30.33 65.68 -9.28
C TRP A 72 -29.39 64.66 -8.61
N PHE A 73 -28.10 64.98 -8.49
CA PHE A 73 -27.09 64.11 -7.89
C PHE A 73 -26.31 64.85 -6.79
N PRO A 74 -25.71 64.11 -5.82
CA PRO A 74 -25.76 62.66 -5.63
C PRO A 74 -27.06 62.18 -4.95
N PHE A 75 -27.50 60.96 -5.25
CA PHE A 75 -28.57 60.30 -4.50
C PHE A 75 -28.03 59.69 -3.21
N ASN A 76 -28.70 59.93 -2.10
CA ASN A 76 -28.46 59.17 -0.86
C ASN A 76 -29.26 57.86 -0.91
N ILE A 77 -28.60 56.74 -0.60
CA ILE A 77 -29.19 55.39 -0.62
C ILE A 77 -29.10 54.72 0.75
N ASP A 78 -30.24 54.19 1.21
CA ASP A 78 -30.33 53.18 2.27
C ASP A 78 -30.84 51.87 1.63
N LEU A 79 -30.21 50.74 1.92
CA LEU A 79 -30.49 49.44 1.28
C LEU A 79 -30.53 48.32 2.32
N ASP A 80 -31.59 47.51 2.27
CA ASP A 80 -31.73 46.27 3.02
C ASP A 80 -32.22 45.16 2.08
N VAL A 81 -31.45 44.10 1.87
CA VAL A 81 -31.83 42.94 1.05
C VAL A 81 -31.73 41.68 1.88
N ILE A 82 -32.78 40.88 1.91
CA ILE A 82 -32.76 39.54 2.52
C ILE A 82 -32.92 38.51 1.40
N LEU A 83 -32.00 37.56 1.28
CA LEU A 83 -32.15 36.41 0.39
C LEU A 83 -32.34 35.14 1.21
N GLN A 84 -33.36 34.38 0.89
CA GLN A 84 -33.63 33.05 1.42
C GLN A 84 -33.20 32.00 0.40
N THR A 85 -32.38 31.09 0.88
CA THR A 85 -31.77 30.00 0.10
C THR A 85 -32.16 28.65 0.72
N PHE A 86 -32.09 27.58 -0.06
CA PHE A 86 -32.54 26.26 0.38
C PHE A 86 -31.51 25.20 -0.01
N GLY A 87 -31.19 24.28 0.90
CA GLY A 87 -30.33 23.14 0.60
C GLY A 87 -30.82 21.89 1.32
N GLU A 88 -30.07 20.80 1.19
CA GLU A 88 -30.34 19.55 1.91
C GLU A 88 -30.30 19.75 3.44
N GLN A 89 -29.52 20.73 3.89
CA GLN A 89 -29.44 21.14 5.29
C GLN A 89 -30.56 22.11 5.71
N GLY A 90 -31.58 22.35 4.87
CA GLY A 90 -32.73 23.22 5.16
C GLY A 90 -32.58 24.64 4.62
N LYS A 91 -33.26 25.59 5.26
CA LYS A 91 -33.33 27.01 4.83
C LYS A 91 -32.18 27.84 5.39
N GLY A 92 -31.55 28.65 4.56
CA GLY A 92 -30.59 29.70 4.93
C GLY A 92 -31.14 31.09 4.62
N GLU A 93 -30.69 32.10 5.37
CA GLU A 93 -31.02 33.50 5.13
C GLU A 93 -29.75 34.35 5.18
N ILE A 94 -29.56 35.20 4.17
CA ILE A 94 -28.44 36.15 4.08
C ILE A 94 -29.01 37.56 3.93
N VAL A 95 -28.48 38.50 4.71
CA VAL A 95 -28.93 39.88 4.80
C VAL A 95 -27.81 40.80 4.34
N PHE A 96 -28.09 41.70 3.41
CA PHE A 96 -27.23 42.78 2.94
C PHE A 96 -27.84 44.10 3.44
N ALA A 97 -27.13 44.87 4.24
CA ALA A 97 -27.66 46.10 4.83
C ALA A 97 -26.63 47.24 4.75
N GLY A 98 -27.08 48.43 4.35
CA GLY A 98 -26.25 49.64 4.26
C GLY A 98 -27.08 50.90 4.43
N LYS A 99 -26.47 51.94 5.01
CA LYS A 99 -27.12 53.23 5.26
C LYS A 99 -26.23 54.39 4.87
N GLY A 100 -26.82 55.46 4.36
CA GLY A 100 -26.12 56.70 4.02
C GLY A 100 -25.14 56.56 2.86
N GLY A 101 -25.38 55.62 1.94
CA GLY A 101 -24.61 55.51 0.71
C GLY A 101 -24.88 56.67 -0.26
N GLN A 102 -24.02 56.85 -1.26
CA GLN A 102 -24.14 57.87 -2.29
C GLN A 102 -23.95 57.28 -3.70
N ILE A 103 -24.78 57.72 -4.64
CA ILE A 103 -24.70 57.39 -6.07
C ILE A 103 -24.67 58.69 -6.88
N GLY A 104 -23.70 58.83 -7.79
CA GLY A 104 -23.49 60.03 -8.58
C GLY A 104 -22.75 61.13 -7.82
N GLY A 105 -21.85 60.73 -6.92
CA GLY A 105 -20.92 61.64 -6.23
C GLY A 105 -19.79 62.12 -7.15
N GLY A 106 -18.89 62.92 -6.58
CA GLY A 106 -17.71 63.42 -7.28
C GLY A 106 -17.98 64.60 -8.23
N ALA A 107 -16.90 65.17 -8.79
CA ALA A 107 -16.99 66.32 -9.68
C ALA A 107 -17.68 66.00 -11.02
N GLN A 108 -17.62 64.75 -11.46
CA GLN A 108 -18.22 64.25 -12.70
C GLN A 108 -19.57 63.53 -12.48
N GLN A 109 -20.08 63.50 -11.25
CA GLN A 109 -21.35 62.84 -10.89
C GLN A 109 -21.42 61.36 -11.31
N ASN A 110 -20.28 60.66 -11.28
CA ASN A 110 -20.13 59.28 -11.73
C ASN A 110 -19.56 58.36 -10.65
N GLU A 111 -19.49 58.81 -9.40
CA GLU A 111 -18.92 58.02 -8.31
C GLU A 111 -20.01 57.29 -7.51
N LEU A 112 -19.61 56.14 -6.95
CA LEU A 112 -20.35 55.33 -6.00
C LEU A 112 -19.62 55.37 -4.66
N SER A 113 -20.35 55.41 -3.55
CA SER A 113 -19.76 55.32 -2.22
C SER A 113 -20.78 54.80 -1.21
N PHE A 114 -20.71 53.54 -0.82
CA PHE A 114 -21.63 52.98 0.16
C PHE A 114 -21.01 51.87 1.00
N ASP A 115 -21.29 51.92 2.30
CA ASP A 115 -20.87 50.90 3.25
C ASP A 115 -21.96 49.85 3.43
N LEU A 116 -21.60 48.59 3.27
CA LEU A 116 -22.51 47.45 3.36
C LEU A 116 -22.00 46.41 4.33
N LYS A 117 -22.96 45.75 4.99
CA LYS A 117 -22.74 44.59 5.82
C LYS A 117 -23.52 43.42 5.27
N THR A 118 -22.85 42.29 5.10
CA THR A 118 -23.49 41.03 4.72
C THR A 118 -23.36 40.01 5.84
N ARG A 119 -24.50 39.48 6.31
CA ARG A 119 -24.54 38.52 7.41
C ARG A 119 -25.55 37.41 7.15
N GLY A 120 -25.24 36.22 7.65
CA GLY A 120 -26.14 35.07 7.64
C GLY A 120 -25.59 33.91 6.83
N ASP A 121 -26.47 32.97 6.51
CA ASP A 121 -26.12 31.67 5.96
C ASP A 121 -26.75 31.48 4.57
N LEU A 122 -25.95 31.03 3.62
CA LEU A 122 -26.41 30.54 2.33
C LEU A 122 -26.36 29.02 2.35
N ARG A 123 -27.46 28.36 1.96
CA ARG A 123 -27.55 26.91 1.83
C ARG A 123 -27.80 26.54 0.37
N TYR A 124 -26.98 25.66 -0.17
CA TYR A 124 -27.05 25.20 -1.55
C TYR A 124 -26.59 23.75 -1.63
N ASN A 125 -27.45 22.85 -2.13
CA ASN A 125 -27.22 21.41 -2.10
C ASN A 125 -26.75 20.93 -0.71
N ASN A 126 -25.57 20.31 -0.65
CA ASN A 126 -24.91 19.81 0.54
C ASN A 126 -23.90 20.82 1.16
N THR A 127 -24.01 22.10 0.79
CA THR A 127 -23.09 23.16 1.19
C THR A 127 -23.81 24.21 2.04
N VAL A 128 -23.15 24.63 3.13
CA VAL A 128 -23.59 25.74 3.99
C VAL A 128 -22.47 26.77 4.03
N ALA A 129 -22.71 27.94 3.46
CA ALA A 129 -21.79 29.08 3.52
C ALA A 129 -22.28 30.10 4.56
N GLN A 130 -21.38 30.61 5.38
CA GLN A 130 -21.66 31.62 6.40
C GLN A 130 -20.88 32.89 6.08
N THR A 131 -21.56 34.02 6.19
CA THR A 131 -21.01 35.33 5.86
C THR A 131 -21.04 36.25 7.08
N ASN A 132 -19.94 36.94 7.32
CA ASN A 132 -19.89 38.12 8.16
C ASN A 132 -18.90 39.10 7.51
N LEU A 133 -19.42 39.91 6.61
CA LEU A 133 -18.65 40.80 5.74
C LEU A 133 -19.04 42.24 6.04
N ASP A 134 -18.04 43.13 6.10
CA ASP A 134 -18.20 44.58 6.17
C ASP A 134 -17.33 45.16 5.06
N TYR A 135 -17.91 45.89 4.12
CA TYR A 135 -17.19 46.33 2.94
C TYR A 135 -17.70 47.68 2.44
N HIS A 136 -16.80 48.41 1.81
CA HIS A 136 -17.08 49.67 1.14
C HIS A 136 -17.14 49.42 -0.37
N ILE A 137 -18.23 49.81 -1.02
CA ILE A 137 -18.30 49.87 -2.47
C ILE A 137 -18.06 51.31 -2.89
N GLY A 138 -17.01 51.52 -3.68
CA GLY A 138 -16.50 52.81 -4.11
C GLY A 138 -16.20 52.85 -5.61
N GLY A 139 -15.56 53.92 -6.06
CA GLY A 139 -15.07 54.06 -7.43
C GLY A 139 -16.06 54.73 -8.37
N THR A 140 -15.81 54.63 -9.68
CA THR A 140 -16.67 55.24 -10.71
C THR A 140 -17.65 54.21 -11.27
N PHE A 141 -18.73 54.64 -11.93
CA PHE A 141 -19.63 53.72 -12.63
C PHE A 141 -18.92 52.81 -13.65
N SER A 142 -17.81 53.28 -14.22
CA SER A 142 -16.99 52.52 -15.16
C SER A 142 -15.96 51.60 -14.50
N ASP A 143 -15.65 51.81 -13.23
CA ASP A 143 -14.66 51.06 -12.46
C ASP A 143 -15.06 51.01 -10.97
N PRO A 144 -16.11 50.25 -10.64
CA PRO A 144 -16.51 50.06 -9.26
C PRO A 144 -15.53 49.14 -8.55
N ILE A 145 -15.25 49.45 -7.29
CA ILE A 145 -14.42 48.63 -6.40
C ILE A 145 -15.21 48.25 -5.16
N LEU A 146 -14.99 47.06 -4.64
CA LEU A 146 -15.46 46.63 -3.32
C LEU A 146 -14.24 46.35 -2.46
N GLN A 147 -14.09 47.05 -1.34
CA GLN A 147 -13.01 46.82 -0.39
C GLN A 147 -13.57 46.26 0.91
N PHE A 148 -13.13 45.06 1.29
CA PHE A 148 -13.48 44.46 2.58
C PHE A 148 -12.73 45.15 3.72
N ARG A 149 -13.44 45.37 4.82
CA ARG A 149 -12.88 45.90 6.07
C ARG A 149 -12.37 44.77 6.98
N PRO A 150 -11.42 45.08 7.88
CA PRO A 150 -10.94 44.14 8.88
C PRO A 150 -12.07 43.48 9.69
N GLY A 151 -11.99 42.16 9.86
CA GLY A 151 -13.01 41.32 10.49
C GLY A 151 -13.96 40.63 9.49
N SER A 152 -13.83 40.93 8.19
CA SER A 152 -14.61 40.28 7.13
C SER A 152 -14.18 38.84 6.93
N ILE A 153 -15.15 37.93 7.02
CA ILE A 153 -14.90 36.49 6.95
C ILE A 153 -16.02 35.77 6.19
N PHE A 154 -15.58 34.87 5.32
CA PHE A 154 -16.42 33.88 4.67
C PHE A 154 -16.05 32.48 5.18
N LYS A 155 -17.04 31.66 5.50
CA LYS A 155 -16.85 30.25 5.87
C LYS A 155 -17.76 29.38 5.03
N MET A 156 -17.36 28.15 4.75
CA MET A 156 -18.16 27.22 3.98
C MET A 156 -17.93 25.79 4.45
N ASP A 157 -19.02 25.08 4.73
CA ASP A 157 -19.01 23.66 5.03
C ASP A 157 -19.59 22.89 3.85
N ASN A 158 -18.85 21.91 3.32
CA ASN A 158 -19.32 20.98 2.30
C ASN A 158 -19.36 19.57 2.90
N LEU A 159 -20.53 18.92 2.83
CA LEU A 159 -20.76 17.58 3.37
C LEU A 159 -20.98 16.57 2.24
N GLN A 160 -20.12 15.56 2.14
CA GLN A 160 -20.27 14.42 1.23
C GLN A 160 -20.41 13.13 2.04
N PRO A 161 -20.84 12.01 1.44
CA PRO A 161 -21.03 10.75 2.18
C PRO A 161 -19.78 10.27 2.94
N ASP A 162 -18.59 10.51 2.40
CA ASP A 162 -17.30 10.04 2.91
C ASP A 162 -16.26 11.16 3.13
N ALA A 163 -16.68 12.42 3.04
CA ALA A 163 -15.84 13.59 3.25
C ALA A 163 -16.61 14.75 3.87
N LYS A 164 -15.92 15.56 4.67
CA LYS A 164 -16.45 16.84 5.16
C LYS A 164 -15.33 17.86 5.19
N ILE A 165 -15.54 18.98 4.50
CA ILE A 165 -14.54 20.05 4.42
C ILE A 165 -15.15 21.36 4.91
N HIS A 166 -14.46 21.96 5.87
CA HIS A 166 -14.69 23.27 6.45
C HIS A 166 -13.68 24.25 5.84
N VAL A 167 -14.16 25.23 5.10
CA VAL A 167 -13.37 26.28 4.47
C VAL A 167 -13.55 27.56 5.26
N ARG A 168 -12.45 28.28 5.51
CA ARG A 168 -12.43 29.60 6.12
C ARG A 168 -11.58 30.54 5.28
N LEU A 169 -12.16 31.64 4.83
CA LEU A 169 -11.55 32.70 4.03
C LEU A 169 -11.67 34.02 4.78
N PRO A 170 -10.64 34.45 5.53
CA PRO A 170 -10.50 35.83 5.96
C PRO A 170 -10.33 36.72 4.72
N LEU A 171 -11.07 37.82 4.66
CA LEU A 171 -11.08 38.75 3.53
C LEU A 171 -10.59 40.14 3.95
N ASP A 172 -9.80 40.23 5.03
CA ASP A 172 -9.29 41.49 5.56
C ASP A 172 -8.51 42.27 4.48
N ASP A 173 -8.96 43.50 4.19
CA ASP A 173 -8.38 44.41 3.19
C ASP A 173 -8.31 43.86 1.75
N VAL A 174 -9.02 42.76 1.46
CA VAL A 174 -9.14 42.24 0.09
C VAL A 174 -10.02 43.17 -0.73
N LEU A 175 -9.62 43.43 -1.97
CA LEU A 175 -10.36 44.26 -2.92
C LEU A 175 -10.96 43.38 -4.01
N ILE A 176 -12.21 43.63 -4.40
CA ILE A 176 -12.81 43.11 -5.62
C ILE A 176 -12.85 44.27 -6.60
N GLY A 177 -12.02 44.18 -7.63
CA GLY A 177 -11.99 45.13 -8.73
C GLY A 177 -12.75 44.59 -9.94
N ARG A 178 -12.62 45.31 -11.05
CA ARG A 178 -13.23 44.94 -12.34
C ARG A 178 -12.90 43.53 -12.82
N TYR A 179 -11.69 43.04 -12.53
CA TYR A 179 -11.15 41.80 -13.10
C TYR A 179 -11.01 40.66 -12.10
N GLY A 180 -11.25 40.90 -10.80
CA GLY A 180 -11.20 39.85 -9.78
C GLY A 180 -10.77 40.36 -8.41
N LEU A 181 -10.39 39.41 -7.55
CA LEU A 181 -9.85 39.64 -6.22
C LEU A 181 -8.40 40.12 -6.28
N GLU A 182 -8.10 41.15 -5.50
CA GLU A 182 -6.79 41.78 -5.34
C GLU A 182 -6.36 41.81 -3.88
N GLY A 183 -5.07 41.55 -3.66
CA GLY A 183 -4.44 41.65 -2.35
C GLY A 183 -4.16 40.31 -1.67
N ARG A 184 -3.87 40.34 -0.37
CA ARG A 184 -3.50 39.14 0.38
C ARG A 184 -4.73 38.24 0.60
N LEU A 185 -4.72 37.07 0.01
CA LEU A 185 -5.80 36.08 0.17
C LEU A 185 -5.31 34.88 0.97
N GLN A 186 -6.08 34.52 2.00
CA GLN A 186 -5.83 33.38 2.85
C GLN A 186 -6.99 32.38 2.82
N ALA A 187 -6.67 31.09 2.83
CA ALA A 187 -7.66 30.03 2.97
C ALA A 187 -7.21 28.99 3.99
N THR A 188 -8.13 28.54 4.84
CA THR A 188 -7.94 27.38 5.71
C THR A 188 -8.98 26.32 5.35
N LEU A 189 -8.53 25.09 5.12
CA LEU A 189 -9.37 23.93 4.83
C LEU A 189 -9.17 22.90 5.94
N GLN A 190 -10.25 22.53 6.62
CA GLN A 190 -10.24 21.62 7.75
C GLN A 190 -11.27 20.51 7.59
N GLY A 191 -11.02 19.31 8.14
CA GLY A 191 -12.02 18.24 8.16
C GLY A 191 -11.44 16.86 7.82
N PHE A 192 -12.10 16.11 6.94
CA PHE A 192 -11.66 14.78 6.55
C PHE A 192 -12.02 14.43 5.10
N THR A 193 -11.23 13.52 4.52
CA THR A 193 -11.44 12.89 3.20
C THR A 193 -11.40 11.37 3.35
N PRO A 194 -11.63 10.58 2.29
CA PRO A 194 -11.49 9.12 2.36
C PRO A 194 -10.09 8.66 2.78
N GLN A 195 -9.05 9.45 2.49
CA GLN A 195 -7.65 9.12 2.78
C GLN A 195 -7.14 9.74 4.10
N PHE A 196 -7.70 10.88 4.51
CA PHE A 196 -7.15 11.71 5.59
C PHE A 196 -8.20 12.06 6.66
N GLU A 197 -7.80 11.97 7.92
CA GLU A 197 -8.54 12.54 9.07
C GLU A 197 -7.81 13.78 9.59
N ASN A 198 -8.54 14.62 10.34
CA ASN A 198 -7.99 15.82 10.97
C ASN A 198 -7.18 16.69 10.00
N LEU A 199 -7.66 16.80 8.76
CA LEU A 199 -7.08 17.63 7.72
C LEU A 199 -7.06 19.07 8.22
N ASN A 200 -5.92 19.74 8.07
CA ASN A 200 -5.75 21.15 8.37
C ASN A 200 -4.75 21.74 7.39
N LEU A 201 -5.24 22.31 6.29
CA LEU A 201 -4.45 22.95 5.25
C LEU A 201 -4.64 24.46 5.33
N LYS A 202 -3.55 25.21 5.16
CA LYS A 202 -3.55 26.67 5.10
C LYS A 202 -2.84 27.11 3.84
N LEU A 203 -3.49 27.98 3.08
CA LEU A 203 -2.96 28.68 1.92
C LEU A 203 -2.87 30.15 2.26
N ASP A 204 -1.71 30.77 2.05
CA ASP A 204 -1.47 32.19 2.29
C ASP A 204 -0.67 32.77 1.12
N GLY A 205 -1.20 33.83 0.52
CA GLY A 205 -0.75 34.26 -0.79
C GLY A 205 -1.23 35.64 -1.22
N GLN A 206 -0.89 36.01 -2.45
CA GLN A 206 -1.32 37.24 -3.11
C GLN A 206 -2.18 36.90 -4.31
N ALA A 207 -3.39 37.44 -4.33
CA ALA A 207 -4.32 37.38 -5.44
C ALA A 207 -4.13 38.61 -6.33
N HIS A 208 -4.12 38.38 -7.64
CA HIS A 208 -4.08 39.42 -8.66
C HIS A 208 -5.15 39.11 -9.70
N GLU A 209 -6.16 39.97 -9.75
CA GLU A 209 -7.36 39.87 -10.57
C GLU A 209 -7.97 38.46 -10.51
N PHE A 210 -7.94 37.83 -9.33
CA PHE A 210 -8.26 36.41 -9.19
C PHE A 210 -9.76 36.16 -9.18
N ILE A 211 -10.24 35.31 -10.09
CA ILE A 211 -11.66 35.06 -10.33
C ILE A 211 -12.18 33.86 -9.53
N ALA A 212 -11.30 33.05 -8.92
CA ALA A 212 -11.65 31.88 -8.10
C ALA A 212 -12.65 30.89 -8.76
N GLY A 213 -12.67 30.84 -10.10
CA GLY A 213 -13.65 30.06 -10.87
C GLY A 213 -15.09 30.58 -10.82
N ILE A 214 -15.37 31.68 -10.12
CA ILE A 214 -16.70 32.31 -10.06
C ILE A 214 -16.86 33.20 -11.30
N LYS A 215 -17.30 32.60 -12.41
CA LYS A 215 -17.49 33.33 -13.67
C LYS A 215 -18.73 34.24 -13.63
N THR A 216 -19.78 33.81 -12.93
CA THR A 216 -21.12 34.43 -12.92
C THR A 216 -21.18 35.85 -12.34
N VAL A 217 -20.34 36.20 -11.37
CA VAL A 217 -20.35 37.54 -10.76
C VAL A 217 -19.69 38.59 -11.68
N PHE A 218 -18.76 38.18 -12.53
CA PHE A 218 -18.10 39.04 -13.51
C PHE A 218 -18.74 38.98 -14.92
N GLU A 219 -19.70 38.08 -15.14
CA GLU A 219 -20.48 37.92 -16.39
C GLU A 219 -21.45 39.07 -16.70
N LEU A 220 -21.77 39.90 -15.72
CA LEU A 220 -22.87 40.89 -15.79
C LEU A 220 -22.67 42.06 -16.78
N HIS A 221 -21.55 42.12 -17.53
CA HIS A 221 -21.18 43.31 -18.32
C HIS A 221 -20.85 43.08 -19.81
N ASN A 222 -21.27 41.96 -20.42
CA ASN A 222 -21.11 41.78 -21.87
C ASN A 222 -22.43 41.41 -22.57
N GLU A 223 -22.99 42.35 -23.33
CA GLU A 223 -24.18 42.16 -24.19
C GLU A 223 -24.03 41.02 -25.23
N GLN A 224 -22.79 40.59 -25.49
CA GLN A 224 -22.46 39.51 -26.44
C GLN A 224 -22.08 38.18 -25.75
N GLN A 225 -22.15 38.10 -24.41
CA GLN A 225 -21.75 36.90 -23.64
C GLN A 225 -20.33 36.37 -23.96
N ASN A 226 -19.41 37.24 -24.39
CA ASN A 226 -18.02 36.87 -24.68
C ASN A 226 -17.13 37.05 -23.43
N LEU A 227 -17.29 36.13 -22.46
CA LEU A 227 -16.43 35.96 -21.26
C LEU A 227 -14.92 35.98 -21.59
N ARG A 228 -14.58 35.39 -22.73
CA ARG A 228 -13.20 35.15 -23.17
C ARG A 228 -12.35 36.42 -23.27
N ASN A 229 -12.94 37.58 -23.60
CA ASN A 229 -12.19 38.82 -23.78
C ASN A 229 -11.80 39.49 -22.44
N ALA A 230 -12.61 39.34 -21.39
CA ALA A 230 -12.28 39.85 -20.06
C ALA A 230 -11.30 38.89 -19.34
N GLU A 231 -11.51 37.59 -19.47
CA GLU A 231 -10.58 36.56 -18.97
C GLU A 231 -9.18 36.65 -19.61
N MET A 232 -9.09 36.98 -20.91
CA MET A 232 -7.79 37.20 -21.58
C MET A 232 -7.06 38.47 -21.11
N ARG A 233 -7.76 39.40 -20.46
CA ARG A 233 -7.17 40.65 -19.95
C ARG A 233 -6.80 40.57 -18.48
N ALA A 234 -7.52 39.76 -17.70
CA ALA A 234 -7.24 39.52 -16.29
C ALA A 234 -6.01 38.62 -16.11
N VAL A 235 -5.15 38.91 -15.14
CA VAL A 235 -4.07 38.00 -14.76
C VAL A 235 -4.62 36.70 -14.18
N ASN A 236 -5.74 36.79 -13.45
CA ASN A 236 -6.51 35.67 -12.88
C ASN A 236 -5.62 34.67 -12.15
N ARG A 237 -4.86 35.15 -11.18
CA ARG A 237 -3.83 34.38 -10.50
C ARG A 237 -3.84 34.61 -9.00
N TRP A 238 -3.73 33.52 -8.25
CA TRP A 238 -3.45 33.54 -6.81
C TRP A 238 -2.21 32.70 -6.55
N ASP A 239 -1.11 33.35 -6.19
CA ASP A 239 0.13 32.70 -5.77
C ASP A 239 0.12 32.49 -4.26
N TRP A 240 0.40 31.27 -3.81
CA TRP A 240 0.28 30.92 -2.40
C TRP A 240 1.36 29.96 -1.92
N ARG A 241 1.64 30.03 -0.62
CA ARG A 241 2.33 28.99 0.12
C ARG A 241 1.30 28.12 0.82
N ILE A 242 1.44 26.81 0.69
CA ILE A 242 0.61 25.83 1.40
C ILE A 242 1.40 25.26 2.57
N ASN A 243 0.77 25.18 3.72
CA ASN A 243 1.25 24.43 4.88
C ASN A 243 0.09 23.63 5.44
N GLY A 244 0.32 22.39 5.81
CA GLY A 244 -0.76 21.61 6.39
C GLY A 244 -0.35 20.34 7.09
N SER A 245 -1.32 19.75 7.77
CA SER A 245 -1.19 18.48 8.44
C SER A 245 -2.46 17.65 8.30
N ALA A 246 -2.31 16.34 8.47
CA ALA A 246 -3.40 15.38 8.47
C ALA A 246 -2.97 14.08 9.18
N GLN A 247 -3.92 13.19 9.44
CA GLN A 247 -3.68 11.79 9.78
C GLN A 247 -4.01 10.91 8.58
N TRP A 248 -3.04 10.12 8.10
CA TRP A 248 -3.29 9.16 7.02
C TRP A 248 -3.96 7.92 7.56
N LYS A 249 -5.20 7.65 7.12
CA LYS A 249 -6.01 6.53 7.59
C LYS A 249 -5.34 5.17 7.36
N THR A 250 -4.85 4.91 6.15
CA THR A 250 -4.28 3.60 5.76
C THR A 250 -2.99 3.27 6.50
N LEU A 251 -2.06 4.23 6.61
CA LEU A 251 -0.76 4.02 7.26
C LEU A 251 -0.77 4.37 8.76
N LYS A 252 -1.90 4.86 9.29
CA LYS A 252 -2.08 5.25 10.70
C LYS A 252 -0.96 6.17 11.21
N THR A 253 -0.62 7.19 10.41
CA THR A 253 0.50 8.08 10.71
C THR A 253 0.15 9.54 10.44
N ALA A 254 0.73 10.44 11.23
CA ALA A 254 0.62 11.87 10.99
C ALA A 254 1.41 12.24 9.74
N ILE A 255 0.87 13.14 8.92
CA ILE A 255 1.57 13.76 7.79
C ILE A 255 1.61 15.27 8.00
N THR A 256 2.75 15.85 7.67
CA THR A 256 2.90 17.29 7.47
C THR A 256 3.27 17.56 6.01
N MET A 257 2.79 18.66 5.46
CA MET A 257 3.12 19.08 4.10
C MET A 257 3.38 20.58 4.05
N GLN A 258 4.26 20.97 3.15
CA GLN A 258 4.53 22.36 2.81
C GLN A 258 4.82 22.46 1.31
N GLY A 259 4.50 23.60 0.72
CA GLY A 259 4.69 23.79 -0.70
C GLY A 259 4.42 25.20 -1.18
N ILE A 260 4.66 25.41 -2.46
CA ILE A 260 4.41 26.67 -3.15
C ILE A 260 3.70 26.34 -4.45
N GLY A 261 2.62 27.06 -4.72
CA GLY A 261 1.83 26.88 -5.92
C GLY A 261 1.04 28.12 -6.26
N PHE A 262 0.23 27.98 -7.28
CA PHE A 262 -0.69 29.02 -7.69
C PHE A 262 -1.94 28.40 -8.31
N TRP A 263 -3.04 29.14 -8.23
CA TRP A 263 -4.20 28.91 -9.07
C TRP A 263 -4.19 30.00 -10.13
N GLN A 264 -4.18 29.59 -11.41
CA GLN A 264 -4.36 30.51 -12.51
C GLN A 264 -5.43 30.02 -13.47
N ALA A 265 -6.43 30.86 -13.77
CA ALA A 265 -7.51 30.53 -14.68
C ALA A 265 -8.14 29.16 -14.38
N ASP A 266 -8.06 28.21 -15.31
CA ASP A 266 -8.65 26.88 -15.30
C ASP A 266 -7.74 25.78 -14.69
N TYR A 267 -6.63 26.15 -14.07
CA TYR A 267 -5.69 25.19 -13.51
C TYR A 267 -5.02 25.61 -12.20
N ILE A 268 -4.66 24.60 -11.43
CA ILE A 268 -3.87 24.71 -10.20
C ILE A 268 -2.52 24.05 -10.45
N GLU A 269 -1.44 24.72 -10.05
CA GLU A 269 -0.07 24.21 -10.20
C GLU A 269 0.69 24.32 -8.88
N LEU A 270 1.27 23.20 -8.44
CA LEU A 270 2.30 23.19 -7.41
C LEU A 270 3.67 23.16 -8.10
N ASN A 271 4.52 24.11 -7.72
CA ASN A 271 5.92 24.17 -8.15
C ASN A 271 6.85 23.49 -7.14
N GLN A 272 6.45 23.48 -5.88
CA GLN A 272 7.16 22.82 -4.80
C GLN A 272 6.13 22.14 -3.89
N LEU A 273 6.41 20.90 -3.52
CA LEU A 273 5.67 20.18 -2.50
C LEU A 273 6.65 19.24 -1.80
N SER A 274 6.69 19.32 -0.49
CA SER A 274 7.36 18.35 0.37
C SER A 274 6.39 17.90 1.43
N ALA A 275 6.27 16.59 1.64
CA ALA A 275 5.47 16.02 2.71
C ALA A 275 6.29 14.99 3.48
N HIS A 276 6.04 14.90 4.78
CA HIS A 276 6.75 14.01 5.69
C HIS A 276 5.72 13.30 6.57
N SER A 277 5.82 11.97 6.66
CA SER A 277 5.05 11.18 7.62
C SER A 277 5.79 11.00 8.93
N GLY A 278 5.10 10.55 9.98
CA GLY A 278 5.73 9.89 11.12
C GLY A 278 6.16 8.46 10.77
N ASN A 279 6.62 7.72 11.78
CA ASN A 279 6.80 6.28 11.66
C ASN A 279 5.49 5.59 11.30
N VAL A 280 5.58 4.49 10.55
CA VAL A 280 4.43 3.68 10.15
C VAL A 280 4.54 2.32 10.81
N TYR A 281 3.48 1.94 11.53
CA TYR A 281 3.35 0.64 12.18
C TYR A 281 1.99 0.06 11.81
N THR A 282 1.98 -0.81 10.81
CA THR A 282 0.77 -1.49 10.32
C THR A 282 0.97 -2.99 10.37
N GLY A 283 -0.11 -3.77 10.39
CA GLY A 283 0.00 -5.24 10.29
C GLY A 283 0.66 -5.61 8.96
N GLY A 284 1.76 -6.34 9.02
CA GLY A 284 2.55 -6.78 7.86
C GLY A 284 3.77 -5.89 7.54
N VAL A 285 3.77 -4.61 7.92
CA VAL A 285 4.82 -3.64 7.53
C VAL A 285 5.09 -2.60 8.63
N LYS A 286 6.37 -2.43 8.95
CA LYS A 286 6.93 -1.30 9.69
C LYS A 286 7.79 -0.47 8.75
N MET A 287 7.75 0.85 8.88
CA MET A 287 8.50 1.72 7.97
C MET A 287 8.95 2.99 8.70
N ALA A 288 10.16 3.45 8.34
CA ALA A 288 10.70 4.75 8.75
C ALA A 288 9.81 5.91 8.24
N PRO A 289 10.02 7.15 8.71
CA PRO A 289 9.31 8.30 8.16
C PRO A 289 9.42 8.37 6.63
N LEU A 290 8.27 8.47 5.95
CA LEU A 290 8.19 8.65 4.52
C LEU A 290 8.37 10.13 4.19
N SER A 291 9.33 10.44 3.32
CA SER A 291 9.46 11.75 2.70
C SER A 291 8.94 11.68 1.27
N LEU A 292 8.12 12.65 0.88
CA LEU A 292 7.63 12.84 -0.48
C LEU A 292 8.07 14.21 -0.96
N GLU A 293 8.66 14.27 -2.15
CA GLU A 293 9.13 15.50 -2.76
C GLU A 293 8.67 15.59 -4.21
N LEU A 294 8.22 16.77 -4.61
CA LEU A 294 7.89 17.08 -5.98
C LEU A 294 9.16 17.31 -6.80
N LYS A 295 9.32 16.56 -7.89
CA LYS A 295 10.51 16.61 -8.77
C LYS A 295 10.29 17.42 -10.04
N ASP A 296 9.04 17.57 -10.46
CA ASP A 296 8.59 18.54 -11.47
C ASP A 296 7.19 19.01 -11.08
N ARG A 297 6.66 20.04 -11.73
CA ARG A 297 5.35 20.63 -11.41
C ARG A 297 4.22 19.59 -11.35
N LEU A 298 3.35 19.71 -10.35
CA LEU A 298 2.05 19.04 -10.33
C LEU A 298 1.02 20.02 -10.85
N ARG A 299 0.45 19.76 -12.03
CA ARG A 299 -0.58 20.59 -12.64
C ARG A 299 -1.88 19.82 -12.72
N TRP A 300 -2.96 20.41 -12.23
CA TRP A 300 -4.32 19.95 -12.41
C TRP A 300 -5.13 21.01 -13.14
N ASN A 301 -5.53 20.71 -14.39
CA ASN A 301 -6.49 21.50 -15.13
C ASN A 301 -7.87 20.86 -14.94
N TYR A 302 -8.75 21.57 -14.22
CA TYR A 302 -10.04 21.00 -13.81
C TYR A 302 -11.11 21.10 -14.91
N GLU A 303 -10.99 22.04 -15.86
CA GLU A 303 -11.91 22.12 -17.01
C GLU A 303 -11.60 21.05 -18.07
N LYS A 304 -10.32 20.76 -18.30
CA LYS A 304 -9.86 19.71 -19.23
C LYS A 304 -9.84 18.33 -18.60
N GLU A 305 -10.19 18.21 -17.32
CA GLU A 305 -10.07 16.98 -16.53
C GLU A 305 -8.71 16.31 -16.75
N HIS A 306 -7.63 17.01 -16.42
CA HIS A 306 -6.28 16.47 -16.60
C HIS A 306 -5.35 16.84 -15.45
N ILE A 307 -4.75 15.82 -14.84
CA ILE A 307 -3.72 15.97 -13.81
C ILE A 307 -2.43 15.28 -14.25
N ARG A 308 -1.29 15.94 -14.01
CA ARG A 308 0.04 15.39 -14.26
C ARG A 308 1.05 15.89 -13.25
N GLY A 309 2.02 15.06 -12.89
CA GLY A 309 3.14 15.48 -12.06
C GLY A 309 4.22 14.42 -11.91
N LEU A 310 5.37 14.81 -11.40
CA LEU A 310 6.48 13.91 -11.10
C LEU A 310 6.89 14.08 -9.64
N MET A 311 6.89 12.99 -8.89
CA MET A 311 7.19 12.96 -7.46
C MET A 311 8.23 11.90 -7.16
N GLN A 312 8.89 12.03 -6.01
CA GLN A 312 9.79 11.03 -5.47
C GLN A 312 9.45 10.80 -4.01
N ALA A 313 9.21 9.55 -3.64
CA ALA A 313 9.06 9.13 -2.25
C ALA A 313 10.34 8.43 -1.78
N LYS A 314 10.74 8.64 -0.52
CA LYS A 314 11.89 7.97 0.12
C LYS A 314 11.59 7.62 1.56
N ALA A 315 12.13 6.51 2.03
CA ALA A 315 12.22 6.16 3.44
C ALA A 315 13.61 5.61 3.74
N ASP A 316 14.02 5.61 5.00
CA ASP A 316 15.32 5.02 5.39
C ASP A 316 15.29 3.49 5.38
N TRP A 317 14.16 2.92 5.77
CA TRP A 317 13.95 1.48 5.77
C TRP A 317 12.45 1.14 5.73
N ILE A 318 12.14 -0.04 5.20
CA ILE A 318 10.84 -0.70 5.27
C ILE A 318 11.10 -2.13 5.73
N GLU A 319 10.46 -2.58 6.79
CA GLU A 319 10.58 -3.93 7.34
C GLU A 319 9.23 -4.64 7.24
N PHE A 320 9.24 -5.90 6.84
CA PHE A 320 8.06 -6.75 6.74
C PHE A 320 7.99 -7.70 7.93
N ASP A 321 6.77 -8.04 8.38
CA ASP A 321 6.59 -8.92 9.55
C ASP A 321 7.17 -10.33 9.35
N TYR A 322 7.36 -10.78 8.12
CA TYR A 322 8.03 -12.06 7.83
C TYR A 322 9.55 -12.01 8.05
N GLY A 323 10.14 -10.82 8.21
CA GLY A 323 11.55 -10.60 8.57
C GLY A 323 12.44 -10.00 7.47
N GLY A 324 11.93 -9.79 6.26
CA GLY A 324 12.66 -9.09 5.19
C GLY A 324 12.56 -7.56 5.31
N TRP A 325 13.46 -6.83 4.65
CA TRP A 325 13.44 -5.37 4.62
C TRP A 325 13.98 -4.76 3.31
N PHE A 326 13.61 -3.50 3.04
CA PHE A 326 14.26 -2.61 2.09
C PHE A 326 15.14 -1.60 2.84
N MET A 327 16.35 -1.35 2.35
CA MET A 327 17.19 -0.25 2.81
C MET A 327 17.14 0.93 1.84
N LYS A 328 16.96 2.13 2.39
CA LYS A 328 16.89 3.40 1.64
C LYS A 328 16.04 3.30 0.36
N PRO A 329 14.80 2.78 0.43
CA PRO A 329 13.92 2.74 -0.74
C PRO A 329 13.66 4.14 -1.28
N VAL A 330 13.81 4.29 -2.59
CA VAL A 330 13.52 5.48 -3.38
C VAL A 330 12.54 5.07 -4.48
N PHE A 331 11.37 5.70 -4.48
CA PHE A 331 10.32 5.45 -5.46
C PHE A 331 10.07 6.71 -6.28
N GLY A 332 10.44 6.67 -7.56
CA GLY A 332 10.12 7.73 -8.52
C GLY A 332 8.75 7.48 -9.13
N ILE A 333 7.85 8.46 -9.08
CA ILE A 333 6.44 8.32 -9.45
C ILE A 333 6.05 9.41 -10.44
N GLY A 334 5.75 9.02 -11.68
CA GLY A 334 5.01 9.84 -12.62
C GLY A 334 3.51 9.64 -12.41
N LEU A 335 2.77 10.73 -12.23
CA LEU A 335 1.32 10.75 -12.09
C LEU A 335 0.70 11.33 -13.37
N ASN A 336 -0.34 10.68 -13.88
CA ASN A 336 -1.11 11.15 -15.02
C ASN A 336 -2.58 10.69 -14.93
N GLY A 337 -3.56 11.57 -15.13
CA GLY A 337 -4.96 11.20 -14.91
C GLY A 337 -5.97 12.28 -15.27
N LYS A 338 -7.21 12.07 -14.82
CA LYS A 338 -8.31 13.03 -14.95
C LYS A 338 -8.42 13.99 -13.77
N SER A 339 -8.21 13.46 -12.56
CA SER A 339 -8.35 14.21 -11.32
C SER A 339 -7.55 13.57 -10.20
N ILE A 340 -7.52 14.21 -9.03
CA ILE A 340 -6.91 13.67 -7.80
C ILE A 340 -7.57 12.36 -7.31
N ASN A 341 -8.76 12.01 -7.82
CA ASN A 341 -9.48 10.77 -7.48
C ASN A 341 -9.44 9.72 -8.62
N HIS A 342 -8.91 10.08 -9.79
CA HIS A 342 -8.82 9.21 -10.96
C HIS A 342 -7.51 9.47 -11.70
N PHE A 343 -6.47 8.69 -11.38
CA PHE A 343 -5.15 8.83 -11.98
C PHE A 343 -4.43 7.50 -12.12
N THR A 344 -3.41 7.50 -12.98
CA THR A 344 -2.43 6.43 -13.13
C THR A 344 -1.09 6.88 -12.57
N ILE A 345 -0.35 5.93 -12.04
CA ILE A 345 1.04 6.09 -11.62
C ILE A 345 1.91 5.13 -12.41
N ALA A 346 3.08 5.61 -12.83
CA ALA A 346 4.12 4.80 -13.43
C ALA A 346 5.46 5.21 -12.83
N GLY A 347 6.31 4.23 -12.52
CA GLY A 347 7.50 4.52 -11.75
C GLY A 347 8.45 3.34 -11.58
N GLU A 348 9.56 3.63 -10.92
CA GLU A 348 10.58 2.63 -10.55
C GLU A 348 10.88 2.74 -9.05
N LEU A 349 10.88 1.61 -8.36
CA LEU A 349 11.37 1.48 -6.98
C LEU A 349 12.80 0.94 -7.01
N LYS A 350 13.71 1.62 -6.30
CA LYS A 350 15.11 1.20 -6.07
C LYS A 350 15.39 1.24 -4.57
N ALA A 351 16.06 0.23 -4.02
CA ALA A 351 16.40 0.15 -2.60
C ALA A 351 17.81 -0.42 -2.43
N GLY A 352 18.79 0.46 -2.21
CA GLY A 352 20.20 0.05 -2.21
C GLY A 352 20.61 -0.52 -3.58
N SER A 353 21.08 -1.77 -3.59
CA SER A 353 21.40 -2.51 -4.81
C SER A 353 20.18 -3.15 -5.49
N LEU A 354 19.04 -3.21 -4.80
CA LEU A 354 17.81 -3.76 -5.34
C LEU A 354 17.16 -2.78 -6.33
N GLY A 355 16.78 -3.28 -7.49
CA GLY A 355 15.96 -2.58 -8.47
C GLY A 355 16.71 -2.21 -9.76
N PRO A 356 16.02 -1.59 -10.73
CA PRO A 356 14.64 -1.09 -10.63
C PRO A 356 13.59 -2.19 -10.56
N LEU A 357 12.58 -1.96 -9.74
CA LEU A 357 11.29 -2.65 -9.78
C LEU A 357 10.32 -1.72 -10.52
N ASP A 358 9.87 -2.13 -11.70
CA ASP A 358 8.97 -1.35 -12.55
C ASP A 358 7.55 -1.43 -11.97
N LEU A 359 6.87 -0.30 -11.83
CA LEU A 359 5.51 -0.24 -11.28
C LEU A 359 4.60 0.60 -12.16
N THR A 360 3.42 0.06 -12.46
CA THR A 360 2.33 0.78 -13.10
C THR A 360 1.04 0.51 -12.34
N ALA A 361 0.28 1.54 -12.00
CA ALA A 361 -0.98 1.37 -11.30
C ALA A 361 -1.98 2.47 -11.64
N ARG A 362 -3.23 2.24 -11.26
CA ARG A 362 -4.37 3.10 -11.47
C ARG A 362 -5.14 3.22 -10.17
N TYR A 363 -5.37 4.45 -9.74
CA TYR A 363 -6.18 4.82 -8.60
C TYR A 363 -7.55 5.29 -9.09
N GLU A 364 -8.60 4.59 -8.68
CA GLU A 364 -9.99 4.94 -8.92
C GLU A 364 -10.86 4.30 -7.82
N ASN A 365 -11.96 4.95 -7.42
CA ASN A 365 -12.91 4.41 -6.43
C ASN A 365 -12.20 3.92 -5.16
N GLN A 366 -11.26 4.73 -4.66
CA GLN A 366 -10.48 4.46 -3.45
C GLN A 366 -9.62 3.18 -3.51
N THR A 367 -9.41 2.63 -4.70
CA THR A 367 -8.66 1.41 -4.94
C THR A 367 -7.48 1.69 -5.86
N LEU A 368 -6.28 1.29 -5.46
CA LEU A 368 -5.08 1.30 -6.28
C LEU A 368 -4.87 -0.11 -6.87
N THR A 369 -5.03 -0.24 -8.18
CA THR A 369 -4.83 -1.50 -8.91
C THR A 369 -3.66 -1.38 -9.85
N GLY A 370 -2.76 -2.34 -9.88
CA GLY A 370 -1.55 -2.22 -10.71
C GLY A 370 -0.79 -3.51 -10.91
N GLN A 371 0.38 -3.35 -11.50
CA GLN A 371 1.37 -4.39 -11.72
C GLN A 371 2.72 -3.87 -11.24
N ILE A 372 3.47 -4.74 -10.56
CA ILE A 372 4.86 -4.57 -10.22
C ILE A 372 5.67 -5.68 -10.91
N GLY A 373 6.77 -5.29 -11.56
CA GLY A 373 7.64 -6.19 -12.30
C GLY A 373 9.08 -6.03 -11.85
N TRP A 374 9.80 -7.14 -11.75
CA TRP A 374 11.24 -7.15 -11.55
C TRP A 374 11.87 -7.94 -12.68
N LYS A 375 12.62 -7.20 -13.51
CA LYS A 375 13.42 -7.77 -14.59
C LYS A 375 14.44 -8.76 -14.01
N GLU A 376 14.95 -9.64 -14.86
CA GLU A 376 15.96 -10.62 -14.46
C GLU A 376 17.18 -9.90 -13.88
N GLN A 377 17.40 -10.09 -12.58
CA GLN A 377 18.45 -9.45 -11.79
C GLN A 377 19.13 -10.50 -10.92
N SER A 378 20.35 -10.21 -10.50
CA SER A 378 21.12 -11.10 -9.62
C SER A 378 20.35 -11.39 -8.32
N ALA A 379 20.35 -12.64 -7.85
CA ALA A 379 19.63 -13.02 -6.64
C ALA A 379 20.22 -12.35 -5.38
N ASN A 380 21.50 -12.01 -5.39
CA ASN A 380 22.17 -11.36 -4.26
C ASN A 380 21.59 -9.97 -3.91
N VAL A 381 21.04 -9.22 -4.88
CA VAL A 381 20.43 -7.90 -4.59
C VAL A 381 19.12 -8.03 -3.81
N PHE A 382 18.55 -9.24 -3.73
CA PHE A 382 17.35 -9.55 -2.94
C PHE A 382 17.69 -10.05 -1.54
N GLN A 383 18.96 -10.11 -1.14
CA GLN A 383 19.42 -10.64 0.16
C GLN A 383 18.63 -10.06 1.35
N SER A 384 18.33 -8.76 1.33
CA SER A 384 17.61 -8.11 2.42
C SER A 384 16.14 -8.52 2.53
N LEU A 385 15.55 -9.10 1.48
CA LEU A 385 14.19 -9.61 1.48
C LEU A 385 14.07 -11.04 2.02
N PHE A 386 15.18 -11.68 2.39
CA PHE A 386 15.16 -12.96 3.09
C PHE A 386 15.29 -12.72 4.60
N PRO A 387 14.49 -13.41 5.44
CA PRO A 387 14.55 -13.24 6.89
C PRO A 387 15.95 -13.48 7.47
N GLN A 388 16.46 -12.52 8.24
CA GLN A 388 17.79 -12.62 8.87
C GLN A 388 17.96 -13.85 9.76
N GLN A 389 16.88 -14.26 10.43
CA GLN A 389 16.84 -15.44 11.30
C GLN A 389 17.20 -16.75 10.59
N TRP A 390 17.15 -16.78 9.25
CA TRP A 390 17.57 -17.94 8.48
C TRP A 390 19.09 -18.02 8.32
N GLU A 391 19.81 -16.91 8.54
CA GLU A 391 21.26 -16.83 8.35
C GLU A 391 21.73 -17.29 6.96
N TRP A 392 20.92 -17.00 5.94
CA TRP A 392 21.22 -17.33 4.55
C TRP A 392 22.05 -16.24 3.90
N ILE A 393 23.06 -16.64 3.14
CA ILE A 393 23.85 -15.77 2.28
C ILE A 393 23.69 -16.22 0.83
N ILE A 394 23.24 -15.33 -0.05
CA ILE A 394 22.95 -15.60 -1.46
C ILE A 394 24.14 -15.13 -2.31
N HIS A 395 24.87 -16.08 -2.89
CA HIS A 395 26.06 -15.79 -3.70
C HIS A 395 25.74 -15.56 -5.17
N GLN A 396 24.92 -16.44 -5.74
CA GLN A 396 24.63 -16.47 -7.17
C GLN A 396 23.16 -16.76 -7.45
N GLY A 397 22.80 -16.65 -8.72
CA GLY A 397 21.47 -16.91 -9.25
C GLY A 397 20.82 -15.66 -9.79
N THR A 398 19.65 -15.83 -10.40
CA THR A 398 18.85 -14.74 -10.95
C THR A 398 17.41 -14.84 -10.48
N ILE A 399 16.80 -13.71 -10.15
CA ILE A 399 15.39 -13.61 -9.80
C ILE A 399 14.68 -12.76 -10.86
N LYS A 400 13.54 -13.24 -11.33
CA LYS A 400 12.62 -12.49 -12.20
C LYS A 400 11.18 -12.77 -11.85
N GLY A 401 10.29 -11.85 -12.19
CA GLY A 401 8.88 -12.05 -11.91
C GLY A 401 8.05 -10.80 -12.10
N THR A 402 6.75 -11.03 -11.95
CA THR A 402 5.73 -10.00 -12.11
C THR A 402 4.55 -10.33 -11.23
N SER A 403 3.94 -9.30 -10.65
CA SER A 403 2.74 -9.46 -9.84
C SER A 403 1.76 -8.33 -10.09
N ASN A 404 0.50 -8.69 -10.25
CA ASN A 404 -0.62 -7.77 -10.14
C ASN A 404 -0.90 -7.51 -8.66
N PHE A 405 -1.29 -6.28 -8.33
CA PHE A 405 -1.62 -5.89 -6.98
C PHE A 405 -2.92 -5.09 -6.90
N VAL A 406 -3.58 -5.19 -5.75
CA VAL A 406 -4.72 -4.37 -5.37
C VAL A 406 -4.49 -3.86 -3.96
N ILE A 407 -4.63 -2.56 -3.75
CA ILE A 407 -4.56 -1.90 -2.45
C ILE A 407 -5.84 -1.08 -2.25
N ASN A 408 -6.58 -1.38 -1.19
CA ASN A 408 -7.82 -0.69 -0.82
C ASN A 408 -7.96 -0.64 0.72
N GLY A 409 -9.16 -0.32 1.23
CA GLY A 409 -9.46 -0.31 2.66
C GLY A 409 -9.33 -1.68 3.35
N ASP A 410 -9.41 -2.78 2.61
CA ASP A 410 -9.33 -4.16 3.13
C ASP A 410 -7.89 -4.66 3.26
N GLY A 411 -6.93 -3.99 2.61
CA GLY A 411 -5.51 -4.29 2.70
C GLY A 411 -4.83 -4.42 1.34
N VAL A 412 -3.83 -5.31 1.26
CA VAL A 412 -2.99 -5.54 0.08
C VAL A 412 -3.19 -6.98 -0.42
N ALA A 413 -3.48 -7.13 -1.71
CA ALA A 413 -3.49 -8.42 -2.39
C ALA A 413 -2.46 -8.42 -3.54
N LEU A 414 -1.66 -9.48 -3.65
CA LEU A 414 -0.66 -9.67 -4.72
C LEU A 414 -0.89 -11.02 -5.40
N HIS A 415 -0.92 -11.03 -6.72
CA HIS A 415 -1.06 -12.24 -7.53
C HIS A 415 -0.05 -12.21 -8.68
N GLY A 416 0.78 -13.23 -8.83
CA GLY A 416 1.86 -13.21 -9.79
C GLY A 416 2.73 -14.46 -9.82
N GLU A 417 3.92 -14.31 -10.37
CA GLU A 417 4.93 -15.36 -10.43
C GLU A 417 6.30 -14.77 -10.07
N LEU A 418 7.03 -15.49 -9.24
CA LEU A 418 8.41 -15.22 -8.89
C LEU A 418 9.25 -16.46 -9.22
N ASN A 419 10.32 -16.26 -9.98
CA ASN A 419 11.20 -17.32 -10.44
C ASN A 419 12.63 -17.04 -9.98
N LEU A 420 13.19 -17.97 -9.21
CA LEU A 420 14.62 -18.03 -8.89
C LEU A 420 15.26 -19.11 -9.78
N HIS A 421 16.37 -18.78 -10.42
CA HIS A 421 17.15 -19.71 -11.22
C HIS A 421 18.61 -19.75 -10.76
N GLY A 422 19.16 -20.95 -10.62
CA GLY A 422 20.58 -21.16 -10.32
C GLY A 422 21.06 -20.55 -9.00
N GLY A 423 20.20 -20.46 -7.99
CA GLY A 423 20.54 -19.90 -6.69
C GLY A 423 21.64 -20.69 -5.97
N GLU A 424 22.61 -19.98 -5.40
CA GLU A 424 23.62 -20.54 -4.51
C GLU A 424 23.49 -19.88 -3.14
N ILE A 425 23.20 -20.68 -2.12
CA ILE A 425 22.93 -20.21 -0.76
C ILE A 425 23.88 -20.90 0.22
N THR A 426 24.59 -20.13 1.03
CA THR A 426 25.36 -20.63 2.17
C THR A 426 24.61 -20.38 3.47
N MET A 427 24.69 -21.35 4.37
CA MET A 427 24.11 -21.36 5.71
C MET A 427 25.24 -21.64 6.73
N PRO A 428 25.03 -21.38 8.03
CA PRO A 428 26.04 -21.63 9.06
C PRO A 428 26.58 -23.07 9.11
N ASP A 429 25.77 -24.03 8.66
CA ASP A 429 25.98 -25.48 8.74
C ASP A 429 25.61 -26.18 7.41
N GLY A 430 25.68 -25.46 6.28
CA GLY A 430 25.40 -26.06 4.99
C GLY A 430 25.45 -25.11 3.80
N GLU A 431 25.20 -25.67 2.62
CA GLU A 431 25.13 -24.95 1.36
C GLU A 431 24.12 -25.61 0.41
N ILE A 432 23.52 -24.80 -0.46
CA ILE A 432 22.64 -25.22 -1.54
C ILE A 432 23.17 -24.63 -2.83
N GLN A 433 23.34 -25.46 -3.85
CA GLN A 433 23.82 -25.04 -5.16
C GLN A 433 22.82 -25.42 -6.26
N GLY A 434 22.66 -24.53 -7.24
CA GLY A 434 21.74 -24.72 -8.35
C GLY A 434 20.26 -24.75 -7.94
N LEU A 435 19.88 -23.92 -6.97
CA LEU A 435 18.50 -23.79 -6.49
C LEU A 435 17.62 -23.10 -7.54
N ASN A 436 16.55 -23.78 -7.95
CA ASN A 436 15.50 -23.21 -8.77
C ASN A 436 14.18 -23.24 -8.00
N ILE A 437 13.47 -22.10 -7.99
CA ILE A 437 12.16 -21.97 -7.37
C ILE A 437 11.22 -21.34 -8.39
N HIS A 438 10.12 -22.03 -8.70
CA HIS A 438 8.97 -21.43 -9.38
C HIS A 438 7.89 -21.20 -8.34
N PHE A 439 7.67 -19.94 -7.98
CA PHE A 439 6.75 -19.51 -6.93
C PHE A 439 5.54 -18.78 -7.53
N PRO A 440 4.37 -19.44 -7.63
CA PRO A 440 3.13 -18.74 -7.93
C PRO A 440 2.75 -17.87 -6.72
N LEU A 441 3.04 -16.58 -6.81
CA LEU A 441 2.78 -15.63 -5.75
C LEU A 441 1.28 -15.38 -5.65
N ASN A 442 0.70 -15.70 -4.50
CA ASN A 442 -0.66 -15.33 -4.15
C ASN A 442 -0.66 -14.94 -2.68
N TYR A 443 -0.72 -13.64 -2.43
CA TYR A 443 -0.71 -13.02 -1.12
C TYR A 443 -2.02 -12.28 -0.92
N GLN A 444 -2.76 -12.62 0.13
CA GLN A 444 -3.97 -11.93 0.54
C GLN A 444 -4.25 -12.23 2.02
N ASP A 445 -4.84 -11.29 2.74
CA ASP A 445 -5.18 -11.43 4.16
C ASP A 445 -3.96 -11.77 5.03
N LEU A 446 -2.83 -11.12 4.74
CA LEU A 446 -1.54 -11.34 5.42
C LEU A 446 -0.98 -12.78 5.28
N ALA A 447 -1.44 -13.54 4.28
CA ALA A 447 -1.02 -14.92 4.08
C ALA A 447 -0.64 -15.20 2.62
N LEU A 448 0.47 -15.95 2.44
CA LEU A 448 0.86 -16.53 1.17
C LEU A 448 0.14 -17.86 0.98
N LYS A 449 -0.53 -18.05 -0.15
CA LYS A 449 -1.33 -19.24 -0.45
C LYS A 449 -0.87 -19.88 -1.76
N ALA A 450 -0.54 -21.16 -1.75
CA ALA A 450 -0.25 -21.93 -2.96
C ALA A 450 -1.25 -23.08 -3.08
N SER A 451 -1.92 -23.21 -4.23
CA SER A 451 -2.89 -24.29 -4.44
C SER A 451 -2.20 -25.59 -4.85
N ARG A 452 -2.88 -26.73 -4.64
CA ARG A 452 -2.35 -28.03 -5.10
C ARG A 452 -2.22 -28.11 -6.63
N SER A 453 -3.02 -27.36 -7.38
CA SER A 453 -2.95 -27.30 -8.85
C SER A 453 -1.82 -26.40 -9.36
N LYS A 454 -1.41 -25.40 -8.58
CA LYS A 454 -0.26 -24.52 -8.83
C LYS A 454 0.64 -24.46 -7.59
N PRO A 455 1.39 -25.54 -7.31
CA PRO A 455 2.29 -25.56 -6.16
C PRO A 455 3.55 -24.74 -6.45
N ILE A 456 4.24 -24.36 -5.38
CA ILE A 456 5.62 -23.88 -5.44
C ILE A 456 6.49 -25.07 -5.82
N ARG A 457 7.24 -24.96 -6.92
CA ARG A 457 8.16 -26.03 -7.35
C ARG A 457 9.57 -25.65 -6.96
N VAL A 458 10.27 -26.56 -6.29
CA VAL A 458 11.64 -26.36 -5.85
C VAL A 458 12.51 -27.48 -6.39
N SER A 459 13.68 -27.13 -6.90
CA SER A 459 14.73 -28.09 -7.24
C SER A 459 16.11 -27.56 -6.85
N ALA A 460 17.02 -28.42 -6.42
CA ALA A 460 18.42 -28.07 -6.17
C ALA A 460 19.34 -29.16 -6.70
N ASN A 461 20.50 -28.75 -7.23
CA ASN A 461 21.47 -29.69 -7.81
C ASN A 461 22.27 -30.39 -6.71
N ASN A 462 22.75 -29.63 -5.73
CA ASN A 462 23.53 -30.11 -4.61
C ASN A 462 23.07 -29.42 -3.32
N ILE A 463 22.93 -30.19 -2.25
CA ILE A 463 22.65 -29.71 -0.90
C ILE A 463 23.63 -30.40 0.02
N ARG A 464 24.46 -29.62 0.71
CA ARG A 464 25.34 -30.11 1.75
C ARG A 464 24.84 -29.59 3.08
N LYS A 465 24.66 -30.48 4.05
CA LYS A 465 24.29 -30.14 5.43
C LYS A 465 25.27 -30.84 6.35
N GLY A 466 26.27 -30.09 6.84
CA GLY A 466 27.44 -30.67 7.50
C GLY A 466 28.13 -31.75 6.64
N ALA A 467 28.19 -32.99 7.13
CA ALA A 467 28.76 -34.16 6.46
C ALA A 467 27.79 -34.81 5.46
N LEU A 468 26.49 -34.50 5.51
CA LEU A 468 25.49 -35.06 4.61
C LEU A 468 25.54 -34.37 3.25
N LEU A 469 25.75 -35.17 2.21
CA LEU A 469 25.64 -34.75 0.82
C LEU A 469 24.36 -35.30 0.19
N MET A 470 23.59 -34.41 -0.43
CA MET A 470 22.36 -34.72 -1.14
C MET A 470 22.38 -34.05 -2.52
N ASN A 471 21.81 -34.72 -3.52
CA ASN A 471 21.85 -34.25 -4.89
C ASN A 471 20.48 -34.34 -5.54
N LYS A 472 20.25 -33.55 -6.60
CA LYS A 472 19.04 -33.61 -7.44
C LYS A 472 17.74 -33.60 -6.61
N ALA A 473 17.68 -32.73 -5.60
CA ALA A 473 16.48 -32.58 -4.79
C ALA A 473 15.38 -31.92 -5.63
N VAL A 474 14.18 -32.50 -5.64
CA VAL A 474 12.99 -31.94 -6.31
C VAL A 474 11.78 -32.16 -5.42
N PHE A 475 10.99 -31.12 -5.16
CA PHE A 475 9.75 -31.22 -4.38
C PHE A 475 8.78 -30.09 -4.71
N ASN A 476 7.52 -30.27 -4.29
CA ASN A 476 6.48 -29.26 -4.41
C ASN A 476 5.99 -28.82 -3.03
N LEU A 477 5.69 -27.53 -2.84
CA LEU A 477 5.01 -27.00 -1.66
C LEU A 477 3.66 -26.41 -2.04
N PHE A 478 2.62 -26.68 -1.25
CA PHE A 478 1.30 -26.04 -1.38
C PHE A 478 0.67 -25.87 0.01
N GLY A 479 -0.30 -24.98 0.15
CA GLY A 479 -0.90 -24.61 1.44
C GLY A 479 -0.71 -23.14 1.76
N THR A 480 -0.67 -22.79 3.04
CA THR A 480 -0.62 -21.41 3.51
C THR A 480 0.62 -21.13 4.36
N TYR A 481 1.20 -19.94 4.21
CA TYR A 481 2.23 -19.40 5.10
C TYR A 481 1.80 -18.02 5.63
N PRO A 482 1.82 -17.77 6.96
CA PRO A 482 2.16 -18.71 8.04
C PRO A 482 1.21 -19.91 8.10
N ASN A 483 1.76 -21.08 8.43
CA ASN A 483 1.01 -22.34 8.47
C ASN A 483 0.35 -22.55 9.85
N SER A 484 -0.77 -23.26 9.88
CA SER A 484 -1.47 -23.64 11.12
C SER A 484 -2.16 -24.99 10.99
N ALA A 485 -2.67 -25.56 12.09
CA ALA A 485 -3.43 -26.80 12.04
C ALA A 485 -4.67 -26.74 11.14
N LYS A 486 -5.28 -25.55 10.95
CA LYS A 486 -6.43 -25.34 10.05
C LYS A 486 -6.00 -25.08 8.60
N SER A 487 -4.79 -24.57 8.39
CA SER A 487 -4.25 -24.22 7.07
C SER A 487 -2.78 -24.65 7.00
N PRO A 488 -2.52 -25.96 6.83
CA PRO A 488 -1.15 -26.47 6.84
C PRO A 488 -0.42 -26.11 5.54
N LEU A 489 0.91 -26.13 5.62
CA LEU A 489 1.80 -26.13 4.45
C LEU A 489 2.24 -27.57 4.20
N THR A 490 2.10 -28.07 2.98
CA THR A 490 2.37 -29.45 2.61
C THR A 490 3.44 -29.54 1.55
N LEU A 491 4.51 -30.25 1.88
CA LEU A 491 5.51 -30.77 0.95
C LEU A 491 4.98 -32.04 0.30
N SER A 492 5.17 -32.18 -1.01
CA SER A 492 4.72 -33.35 -1.77
C SER A 492 5.68 -33.73 -2.89
N ASN A 493 5.65 -35.02 -3.23
CA ASN A 493 6.47 -35.61 -4.30
C ASN A 493 7.96 -35.27 -4.16
N ALA A 494 8.48 -35.25 -2.93
CA ALA A 494 9.89 -34.97 -2.75
C ALA A 494 10.72 -36.19 -3.14
N ARG A 495 11.76 -35.94 -3.93
CA ARG A 495 12.76 -36.92 -4.34
C ARG A 495 14.14 -36.29 -4.19
N ILE A 496 15.04 -36.99 -3.52
CA ILE A 496 16.37 -36.49 -3.17
C ILE A 496 17.34 -37.65 -3.32
N ASN A 497 18.41 -37.48 -4.11
CA ASN A 497 19.45 -38.49 -4.17
C ASN A 497 20.33 -38.38 -2.92
N VAL A 498 20.53 -39.51 -2.25
CA VAL A 498 21.32 -39.61 -1.01
C VAL A 498 21.95 -40.99 -0.93
N PHE A 499 23.21 -41.09 -0.48
CA PHE A 499 23.94 -42.37 -0.34
C PHE A 499 23.91 -43.26 -1.61
N ASP A 500 24.06 -42.65 -2.78
CA ASP A 500 23.96 -43.30 -4.11
C ASP A 500 22.64 -44.07 -4.35
N GLY A 501 21.58 -43.67 -3.64
CA GLY A 501 20.20 -44.10 -3.86
C GLY A 501 19.26 -42.88 -3.86
N GLU A 502 17.99 -43.10 -3.52
CA GLU A 502 16.97 -42.05 -3.54
C GLU A 502 16.08 -42.09 -2.29
N LEU A 503 15.88 -40.95 -1.65
CA LEU A 503 14.84 -40.70 -0.65
C LEU A 503 13.59 -40.16 -1.35
N GLN A 504 12.46 -40.79 -1.10
CA GLN A 504 11.14 -40.37 -1.57
C GLN A 504 10.24 -40.03 -0.38
N ILE A 505 9.59 -38.85 -0.43
CA ILE A 505 8.58 -38.42 0.54
C ILE A 505 7.31 -38.06 -0.24
N PRO A 506 6.27 -38.93 -0.20
CA PRO A 506 5.04 -38.68 -0.95
C PRO A 506 4.33 -37.40 -0.50
N SER A 507 4.22 -37.21 0.82
CA SER A 507 3.58 -36.04 1.43
C SER A 507 4.07 -35.84 2.86
N LEU A 508 4.33 -34.59 3.25
CA LEU A 508 4.65 -34.17 4.61
C LEU A 508 3.99 -32.80 4.86
N SER A 509 3.16 -32.69 5.90
CA SER A 509 2.46 -31.45 6.24
C SER A 509 3.02 -30.81 7.49
N PHE A 510 2.99 -29.49 7.56
CA PHE A 510 3.43 -28.66 8.67
C PHE A 510 2.26 -27.77 9.14
N PRO A 511 1.85 -27.82 10.43
CA PRO A 511 2.23 -28.85 11.41
C PRO A 511 1.73 -30.25 10.97
N GLN A 512 2.39 -31.29 11.47
CA GLN A 512 2.12 -32.66 11.05
C GLN A 512 0.91 -33.24 11.79
N GLN A 513 -0.10 -33.72 11.06
CA GLN A 513 -1.28 -34.37 11.66
C GLN A 513 -1.33 -35.89 11.46
N LYS A 514 -0.53 -36.42 10.54
CA LYS A 514 -0.46 -37.84 10.21
C LYS A 514 0.99 -38.22 9.97
N ILE A 515 1.33 -39.48 10.28
CA ILE A 515 2.64 -40.04 10.01
C ILE A 515 2.97 -39.90 8.50
N ALA A 516 4.17 -39.40 8.20
CA ALA A 516 4.70 -39.32 6.86
C ALA A 516 5.61 -40.52 6.60
N THR A 517 5.61 -41.07 5.38
CA THR A 517 6.49 -42.20 5.05
C THR A 517 7.73 -41.69 4.33
N LEU A 518 8.90 -41.93 4.92
CA LEU A 518 10.19 -41.72 4.26
C LEU A 518 10.62 -43.04 3.62
N SER A 519 10.62 -43.11 2.29
CA SER A 519 11.01 -44.30 1.55
C SER A 519 12.38 -44.11 0.92
N PHE A 520 13.36 -44.85 1.43
CA PHE A 520 14.71 -44.91 0.90
C PHE A 520 14.82 -46.09 -0.06
N LYS A 521 15.30 -45.85 -1.27
CA LYS A 521 15.44 -46.87 -2.31
C LYS A 521 16.89 -47.02 -2.72
N ASN A 522 17.33 -48.28 -2.79
CA ASN A 522 18.62 -48.68 -3.34
C ASN A 522 19.83 -47.98 -2.70
N ILE A 523 19.78 -47.77 -1.37
CA ILE A 523 20.82 -47.09 -0.59
C ILE A 523 22.07 -47.94 -0.51
N ASP A 524 23.24 -47.37 -0.82
CA ASP A 524 24.53 -48.03 -0.64
C ASP A 524 24.98 -47.96 0.82
N LEU A 525 25.04 -49.11 1.48
CA LEU A 525 25.45 -49.22 2.87
C LEU A 525 26.91 -48.81 3.10
N ALA A 526 27.77 -48.94 2.09
CA ALA A 526 29.15 -48.51 2.20
C ALA A 526 29.25 -46.99 2.41
N GLN A 527 28.39 -46.22 1.73
CA GLN A 527 28.30 -44.77 1.89
C GLN A 527 27.80 -44.39 3.29
N VAL A 528 26.78 -45.11 3.79
CA VAL A 528 26.21 -44.87 5.12
C VAL A 528 27.24 -45.14 6.22
N ILE A 529 27.92 -46.29 6.18
CA ILE A 529 28.95 -46.66 7.17
C ILE A 529 30.15 -45.72 7.13
N ASN A 530 30.56 -45.29 5.92
CA ASN A 530 31.65 -44.34 5.76
C ASN A 530 31.31 -42.96 6.37
N MET A 531 30.10 -42.46 6.14
CA MET A 531 29.62 -41.22 6.78
C MET A 531 29.57 -41.37 8.30
N ALA A 532 29.12 -42.52 8.80
CA ALA A 532 29.07 -42.81 10.22
C ALA A 532 30.45 -43.00 10.88
N GLN A 533 31.54 -43.01 10.09
CA GLN A 533 32.92 -43.21 10.54
C GLN A 533 33.13 -44.52 11.33
N TYR A 534 32.31 -45.55 11.08
CA TYR A 534 32.46 -46.85 11.73
C TYR A 534 33.58 -47.66 11.08
N ASN A 535 34.81 -47.47 11.55
CA ASN A 535 36.00 -48.19 11.08
C ASN A 535 36.16 -49.60 11.68
N GLN A 536 35.10 -50.18 12.25
CA GLN A 536 35.18 -51.50 12.92
C GLN A 536 34.60 -52.61 12.05
N ILE A 537 33.70 -52.24 11.15
CA ILE A 537 33.00 -53.15 10.24
C ILE A 537 32.99 -52.55 8.84
N SER A 538 33.05 -53.40 7.83
CA SER A 538 32.72 -53.05 6.46
C SER A 538 31.42 -53.73 6.08
N LEU A 539 30.51 -52.93 5.54
CA LEU A 539 29.19 -53.38 5.10
C LEU A 539 29.05 -52.98 3.63
N ARG A 540 28.82 -53.96 2.77
CA ARG A 540 28.65 -53.75 1.33
C ARG A 540 27.32 -54.35 0.88
N GLY A 541 26.72 -53.71 -0.12
CA GLY A 541 25.42 -54.08 -0.65
C GLY A 541 24.40 -52.96 -0.46
N ARG A 542 23.19 -53.19 -0.95
CA ARG A 542 22.16 -52.18 -1.04
C ARG A 542 20.89 -52.56 -0.31
N VAL A 543 20.23 -51.56 0.25
CA VAL A 543 18.99 -51.74 1.02
C VAL A 543 17.90 -50.76 0.58
N ASN A 544 16.66 -51.17 0.79
CA ASN A 544 15.51 -50.29 0.85
C ASN A 544 15.14 -50.08 2.32
N ALA A 545 14.62 -48.90 2.65
CA ALA A 545 14.05 -48.65 3.96
C ALA A 545 12.73 -47.89 3.86
N THR A 546 11.78 -48.23 4.71
CA THR A 546 10.53 -47.50 4.87
C THR A 546 10.42 -47.04 6.31
N LEU A 547 10.53 -45.73 6.54
CA LEU A 547 10.59 -45.13 7.88
C LEU A 547 9.33 -44.26 8.10
N PRO A 548 8.37 -44.73 8.91
CA PRO A 548 7.21 -43.93 9.31
C PRO A 548 7.66 -42.82 10.26
N PHE A 549 7.65 -41.58 9.79
CA PHE A 549 8.18 -40.38 10.46
C PHE A 549 7.08 -39.54 11.09
N TRP A 550 7.26 -39.14 12.35
CA TRP A 550 6.34 -38.26 13.08
C TRP A 550 7.09 -37.27 13.97
N PHE A 551 7.19 -36.02 13.51
CA PHE A 551 8.01 -34.98 14.15
C PHE A 551 7.51 -34.54 15.54
N GLU A 552 6.19 -34.36 15.71
CA GLU A 552 5.59 -33.83 16.94
C GLU A 552 5.04 -34.92 17.89
N HIS A 553 5.38 -36.19 17.68
CA HIS A 553 4.90 -37.29 18.53
C HIS A 553 5.75 -37.45 19.79
N GLN A 554 5.10 -37.75 20.92
CA GLN A 554 5.77 -37.85 22.21
C GLN A 554 6.60 -39.13 22.39
N GLU A 555 6.26 -40.21 21.67
CA GLU A 555 6.87 -41.54 21.92
C GLU A 555 7.88 -41.99 20.85
N CYS A 556 7.77 -41.51 19.61
CA CYS A 556 8.61 -41.96 18.50
C CYS A 556 8.71 -40.90 17.40
N LEU A 557 9.93 -40.66 16.93
CA LEU A 557 10.22 -39.88 15.72
C LEU A 557 10.17 -40.77 14.47
N ILE A 558 10.66 -42.01 14.57
CA ILE A 558 10.47 -43.07 13.58
C ILE A 558 9.79 -44.26 14.28
N CYS A 559 8.60 -44.62 13.80
CA CYS A 559 7.73 -45.60 14.44
C CYS A 559 7.69 -46.89 13.59
N ASN A 560 8.40 -47.93 14.03
CA ASN A 560 8.52 -49.24 13.40
C ASN A 560 8.96 -49.18 11.92
N GLY A 561 10.07 -48.49 11.64
CA GLY A 561 10.69 -48.52 10.33
C GLY A 561 11.16 -49.91 9.94
N THR A 562 11.18 -50.22 8.64
CA THR A 562 11.67 -51.48 8.08
C THR A 562 12.86 -51.24 7.17
N ILE A 563 13.82 -52.16 7.17
CA ILE A 563 14.97 -52.18 6.28
C ILE A 563 15.04 -53.58 5.64
N GLU A 564 15.13 -53.60 4.32
CA GLU A 564 15.13 -54.80 3.50
C GLU A 564 16.31 -54.78 2.53
N GLN A 565 16.98 -55.92 2.38
CA GLN A 565 18.07 -56.05 1.40
C GLN A 565 17.54 -56.03 -0.04
N VAL A 566 18.29 -55.39 -0.93
CA VAL A 566 18.05 -55.40 -2.39
C VAL A 566 18.87 -56.51 -3.05
N ASN A 567 20.12 -56.67 -2.63
CA ASN A 567 21.04 -57.70 -3.08
C ASN A 567 21.72 -58.37 -1.87
N ASN A 568 22.52 -59.41 -2.11
CA ASN A 568 23.30 -60.05 -1.07
C ASN A 568 24.18 -58.99 -0.39
N LEU A 569 24.04 -58.89 0.92
CA LEU A 569 24.84 -57.99 1.74
C LEU A 569 26.10 -58.73 2.20
N HIS A 570 27.22 -58.04 2.24
CA HIS A 570 28.49 -58.59 2.73
C HIS A 570 28.94 -57.80 3.96
N ILE A 571 29.19 -58.52 5.05
CA ILE A 571 29.71 -57.98 6.30
C ILE A 571 31.11 -58.54 6.50
N LYS A 572 32.08 -57.68 6.76
CA LYS A 572 33.40 -58.09 7.21
C LYS A 572 33.85 -57.27 8.41
N LEU A 573 34.30 -57.97 9.45
CA LEU A 573 34.92 -57.37 10.63
C LEU A 573 36.35 -56.96 10.30
N ASN A 574 36.79 -55.83 10.83
CA ASN A 574 38.18 -55.39 10.64
C ASN A 574 39.17 -56.28 11.41
N ASP A 575 40.39 -56.40 10.88
CA ASP A 575 41.39 -57.35 11.38
C ASP A 575 41.80 -57.09 12.83
N ASP A 576 41.77 -55.82 13.29
CA ASP A 576 42.02 -55.45 14.68
C ASP A 576 40.93 -55.97 15.63
N ILE A 577 39.66 -55.88 15.23
CA ILE A 577 38.51 -56.42 15.97
C ILE A 577 38.62 -57.94 16.01
N VAL A 578 38.92 -58.57 14.86
CA VAL A 578 39.11 -60.03 14.77
C VAL A 578 40.23 -60.48 15.70
N THR A 579 41.38 -59.81 15.68
CA THR A 579 42.53 -60.13 16.54
C THR A 579 42.20 -59.93 18.02
N GLY A 580 41.47 -58.86 18.36
CA GLY A 580 41.00 -58.59 19.72
C GLY A 580 40.05 -59.66 20.24
N LEU A 581 39.05 -60.05 19.45
CA LEU A 581 38.07 -61.07 19.83
C LEU A 581 38.68 -62.48 19.92
N LYS A 582 39.72 -62.77 19.12
CA LYS A 582 40.48 -64.03 19.17
C LYS A 582 41.37 -64.19 20.41
N LYS A 583 41.57 -63.13 21.20
CA LYS A 583 42.24 -63.22 22.52
C LYS A 583 41.37 -63.92 23.58
N GLY A 584 40.09 -64.18 23.29
CA GLY A 584 39.24 -65.06 24.09
C GLY A 584 39.71 -66.52 24.08
N GLY A 585 38.95 -67.40 24.72
CA GLY A 585 39.23 -68.84 24.73
C GLY A 585 39.08 -69.50 23.35
N TRP A 586 39.13 -70.84 23.35
CA TRP A 586 39.01 -71.64 22.12
C TRP A 586 37.64 -71.47 21.43
N THR A 587 36.57 -71.28 22.21
CA THR A 587 35.19 -71.11 21.71
C THR A 587 35.01 -69.78 20.97
N GLU A 588 35.57 -68.70 21.51
CA GLU A 588 35.54 -67.36 20.90
C GLU A 588 36.31 -67.34 19.57
N ASN A 589 37.43 -68.05 19.49
CA ASN A 589 38.17 -68.20 18.24
C ASN A 589 37.34 -68.83 17.12
N ILE A 590 36.57 -69.88 17.44
CA ILE A 590 35.69 -70.56 16.47
C ILE A 590 34.56 -69.64 16.02
N LEU A 591 33.91 -68.94 16.96
CA LEU A 591 32.86 -67.96 16.68
C LEU A 591 33.37 -66.81 15.81
N VAL A 592 34.54 -66.25 16.12
CA VAL A 592 35.15 -65.18 15.33
C VAL A 592 35.52 -65.66 13.94
N ASP A 593 36.09 -66.85 13.79
CA ASP A 593 36.40 -67.40 12.46
C ASP A 593 35.16 -67.69 11.61
N LEU A 594 34.00 -67.90 12.24
CA LEU A 594 32.71 -68.03 11.58
C LEU A 594 32.13 -66.66 11.20
N LEU A 595 32.25 -65.65 12.06
CA LEU A 595 31.59 -64.34 11.93
C LEU A 595 32.45 -63.23 11.29
N LYS A 596 33.77 -63.43 11.15
CA LYS A 596 34.70 -62.41 10.63
C LYS A 596 34.34 -61.91 9.23
N GLU A 597 33.69 -62.76 8.43
CA GLU A 597 33.22 -62.45 7.09
C GLU A 597 31.94 -63.24 6.84
N MET A 598 30.88 -62.54 6.44
CA MET A 598 29.55 -63.09 6.25
C MET A 598 28.92 -62.54 4.98
N GLU A 599 28.37 -63.43 4.16
CA GLU A 599 27.49 -63.09 3.05
C GLU A 599 26.05 -63.42 3.46
N LEU A 600 25.19 -62.42 3.44
CA LEU A 600 23.80 -62.48 3.89
C LEU A 600 22.90 -62.90 2.74
N GLU A 601 22.19 -64.01 2.95
CA GLU A 601 21.15 -64.49 2.02
C GLU A 601 19.80 -63.85 2.31
N LYS A 602 19.49 -63.62 3.59
CA LYS A 602 18.25 -62.98 4.03
C LYS A 602 18.54 -62.04 5.20
N SER A 603 18.08 -60.82 5.11
CA SER A 603 18.11 -59.85 6.19
C SER A 603 16.80 -59.10 6.30
N HIS A 604 16.26 -59.03 7.51
CA HIS A 604 15.18 -58.10 7.85
C HIS A 604 15.58 -57.34 9.10
N ALA A 605 15.36 -56.02 9.10
CA ALA A 605 15.56 -55.21 10.29
C ALA A 605 14.42 -54.23 10.51
N ASN A 606 14.12 -54.00 11.78
CA ASN A 606 13.17 -53.01 12.26
C ASN A 606 13.89 -51.93 13.05
N LEU A 607 13.48 -50.68 12.85
CA LEU A 607 14.09 -49.49 13.42
C LEU A 607 13.05 -48.67 14.19
N ASN A 608 13.35 -48.33 15.44
CA ASN A 608 12.60 -47.33 16.19
C ASN A 608 13.55 -46.19 16.60
N LEU A 609 13.12 -44.95 16.44
CA LEU A 609 13.86 -43.77 16.89
C LEU A 609 12.96 -42.96 17.81
N ALA A 610 13.39 -42.77 19.06
CA ALA A 610 12.69 -41.94 20.04
C ALA A 610 13.02 -40.44 19.84
N PRO A 611 12.16 -39.51 20.29
CA PRO A 611 12.39 -38.07 20.15
C PRO A 611 13.63 -37.54 20.90
N ASN A 612 14.18 -38.30 21.84
CA ASN A 612 15.44 -37.98 22.52
C ASN A 612 16.70 -38.44 21.75
N GLY A 613 16.53 -38.97 20.53
CA GLY A 613 17.62 -39.47 19.69
C GLY A 613 17.93 -40.95 19.89
N GLN A 614 17.37 -41.61 20.91
CA GLN A 614 17.69 -43.02 21.16
C GLN A 614 17.05 -43.93 20.10
N MET A 615 17.91 -44.60 19.35
CA MET A 615 17.56 -45.55 18.31
C MET A 615 17.67 -46.98 18.82
N LYS A 616 16.73 -47.82 18.38
CA LYS A 616 16.76 -49.26 18.60
C LYS A 616 16.56 -49.98 17.27
N LEU A 617 17.60 -50.63 16.79
CA LEU A 617 17.60 -51.49 15.62
C LEU A 617 17.51 -52.95 16.08
N ARG A 618 16.57 -53.71 15.51
CA ARG A 618 16.47 -55.16 15.69
C ARG A 618 16.57 -55.81 14.32
N SER A 619 17.49 -56.74 14.16
CA SER A 619 17.71 -57.42 12.89
C SER A 619 17.76 -58.93 13.08
N SER A 620 17.22 -59.64 12.10
CA SER A 620 17.35 -61.09 11.97
C SER A 620 17.99 -61.40 10.63
N LEU A 621 19.12 -62.08 10.68
CA LEU A 621 20.05 -62.25 9.58
C LEU A 621 20.29 -63.75 9.37
N THR A 622 20.21 -64.21 8.12
CA THR A 622 20.67 -65.53 7.70
C THR A 622 21.84 -65.34 6.75
N ALA A 623 23.01 -65.84 7.14
CA ALA A 623 24.26 -65.65 6.44
C ALA A 623 25.05 -66.95 6.32
N PHE A 624 26.08 -66.97 5.48
CA PHE A 624 27.12 -67.99 5.51
C PHE A 624 28.48 -67.31 5.45
N ASN A 625 29.52 -68.01 5.90
CA ASN A 625 30.88 -67.51 5.74
C ASN A 625 31.42 -67.87 4.35
N PRO A 626 31.65 -66.90 3.44
CA PRO A 626 32.08 -67.18 2.07
C PRO A 626 33.49 -67.78 2.00
N THR A 627 34.30 -67.66 3.05
CA THR A 627 35.67 -68.21 3.10
C THR A 627 35.72 -69.69 3.50
N LYS A 628 34.60 -70.28 3.91
CA LYS A 628 34.52 -71.68 4.36
C LYS A 628 33.88 -72.56 3.27
N ARG A 629 34.42 -73.76 3.07
CA ARG A 629 33.89 -74.72 2.08
C ARG A 629 32.50 -75.24 2.44
N THR A 630 32.26 -75.48 3.72
CA THR A 630 30.95 -75.86 4.26
C THR A 630 30.11 -74.59 4.42
N ARG A 631 29.19 -74.34 3.48
CA ARG A 631 28.24 -73.21 3.52
C ARG A 631 27.17 -73.43 4.61
N SER A 632 27.60 -73.60 5.86
CA SER A 632 26.72 -73.80 7.00
C SER A 632 25.94 -72.50 7.27
N PRO A 633 24.60 -72.57 7.39
CA PRO A 633 23.80 -71.38 7.65
C PRO A 633 24.06 -70.85 9.07
N ILE A 634 24.23 -69.55 9.17
CA ILE A 634 24.43 -68.78 10.39
C ILE A 634 23.18 -67.91 10.58
N THR A 635 22.44 -68.13 11.65
CA THR A 635 21.32 -67.27 12.04
C THR A 635 21.76 -66.33 13.15
N LEU A 636 21.76 -65.03 12.88
CA LEU A 636 22.15 -63.99 13.83
C LEU A 636 20.97 -63.06 14.10
N ASN A 637 20.55 -63.00 15.37
CA ASN A 637 19.61 -62.00 15.85
C ASN A 637 20.40 -60.90 16.56
N TYR A 638 20.45 -59.71 15.96
CA TYR A 638 21.26 -58.60 16.45
C TYR A 638 20.37 -57.43 16.85
N THR A 639 20.54 -56.95 18.08
CA THR A 639 19.90 -55.74 18.59
C THR A 639 20.98 -54.70 18.86
N HIS A 640 20.75 -53.49 18.36
CA HIS A 640 21.66 -52.37 18.51
C HIS A 640 20.90 -51.16 19.04
N GLN A 641 21.57 -50.42 19.92
CA GLN A 641 21.05 -49.20 20.51
C GLN A 641 22.13 -48.12 20.46
N GLU A 642 21.77 -46.97 19.91
CA GLU A 642 22.67 -45.82 19.73
C GLU A 642 21.87 -44.54 19.96
N ASN A 643 22.49 -43.47 20.46
CA ASN A 643 21.90 -42.15 20.37
C ASN A 643 22.28 -41.52 19.02
N MET A 644 21.32 -41.48 18.08
CA MET A 644 21.57 -40.99 16.73
C MET A 644 21.85 -39.49 16.68
N PHE A 645 21.35 -38.71 17.64
CA PHE A 645 21.61 -37.26 17.67
C PHE A 645 23.02 -36.96 18.18
N GLU A 646 23.50 -37.70 19.19
CA GLU A 646 24.89 -37.60 19.64
C GLU A 646 25.87 -38.07 18.56
N LEU A 647 25.56 -39.21 17.91
CA LEU A 647 26.34 -39.70 16.78
C LEU A 647 26.38 -38.67 15.64
N TRP A 648 25.23 -38.09 15.28
CA TRP A 648 25.16 -37.05 14.26
C TRP A 648 26.04 -35.87 14.63
N ASN A 649 25.89 -35.32 15.84
CA ASN A 649 26.69 -34.19 16.32
C ASN A 649 28.21 -34.49 16.27
N MET A 650 28.62 -35.71 16.58
CA MET A 650 30.02 -36.12 16.52
C MET A 650 30.55 -36.16 15.08
N ILE A 651 29.79 -36.77 14.15
CA ILE A 651 30.16 -36.84 12.73
C ILE A 651 30.22 -35.44 12.12
N ASP A 652 29.24 -34.60 12.46
CA ASP A 652 29.05 -33.30 11.83
C ASP A 652 30.04 -32.25 12.30
N TYR A 653 30.61 -32.39 13.50
CA TYR A 653 31.41 -31.34 14.16
C TYR A 653 32.50 -30.75 13.24
N GLY A 654 33.30 -31.60 12.59
CA GLY A 654 34.37 -31.15 11.71
C GLY A 654 33.86 -30.44 10.45
N SER A 655 32.79 -30.98 9.83
CA SER A 655 32.21 -30.42 8.60
C SER A 655 31.46 -29.12 8.87
N GLN A 656 30.72 -29.04 9.98
CA GLN A 656 30.05 -27.83 10.41
C GLN A 656 31.07 -26.74 10.77
N PHE A 657 32.21 -27.09 11.38
CA PHE A 657 33.26 -26.11 11.65
C PHE A 657 33.83 -25.49 10.36
N GLU A 658 34.14 -26.33 9.36
CA GLU A 658 34.62 -25.89 8.04
C GLU A 658 33.59 -24.95 7.37
N GLN A 659 32.32 -25.37 7.31
CA GLN A 659 31.24 -24.60 6.71
C GLN A 659 30.99 -23.30 7.47
N ASN A 660 31.04 -23.32 8.80
CA ASN A 660 30.84 -22.13 9.61
C ASN A 660 31.99 -21.13 9.42
N LEU A 661 33.23 -21.61 9.27
CA LEU A 661 34.37 -20.76 8.95
C LEU A 661 34.19 -20.11 7.57
N GLN A 662 33.81 -20.90 6.56
CA GLN A 662 33.51 -20.40 5.22
C GLN A 662 32.36 -19.37 5.23
N TYR A 663 31.27 -19.66 5.95
CA TYR A 663 30.15 -18.74 6.16
C TYR A 663 30.61 -17.42 6.82
N ARG A 664 31.43 -17.47 7.87
CA ARG A 664 31.96 -16.26 8.52
C ARG A 664 32.83 -15.43 7.58
N LEU A 665 33.65 -16.08 6.75
CA LEU A 665 34.46 -15.41 5.74
C LEU A 665 33.59 -14.70 4.71
N TYR A 666 32.55 -15.37 4.20
CA TYR A 666 31.60 -14.74 3.28
C TYR A 666 30.83 -13.59 3.92
N ARG A 667 30.37 -13.76 5.15
CA ARG A 667 29.65 -12.70 5.89
C ARG A 667 30.51 -11.45 6.09
N HIS A 668 31.82 -11.59 6.24
CA HIS A 668 32.74 -10.46 6.32
C HIS A 668 32.95 -9.74 4.97
N LEU A 669 32.77 -10.44 3.84
CA LEU A 669 32.91 -9.86 2.51
C LEU A 669 31.65 -9.12 2.03
N GLU A 670 30.49 -9.41 2.63
CA GLU A 670 29.22 -8.75 2.31
C GLU A 670 28.90 -7.52 3.18
N GLN A 671 29.63 -7.31 4.27
CA GLN A 671 29.58 -6.10 5.10
C GLN A 671 30.47 -5.01 4.52
#